data_AF-A0A1A8XEL8-F1
#
_entry.id   AF-A0A1A8XEL8-F1
#
_cell.length_a   1.000
_cell.length_b   1.000
_cell.length_c   1.000
_cell.angle_alpha   90.00
_cell.angle_beta   90.00
_cell.angle_gamma   90.00
#
_symmetry.space_group_name_H-M   'P 1'
#
loop_
_entity.id
_entity.type
_entity.pdbx_description
1 polymer ?
#
loop_
_entity_poly.entity_id
_entity_poly.type
_entity_poly.pdbx_seq_one_letter_code
_entity_poly.pdbx_strand_id
1 'polypeptide(L)'
;MSNNRKDFTLENLKRNFGFLGELDLYQFYDALNKSWNDKIYSNFCDSAQFSELDDPDVIALLKKLLNNIGLLLKPQGNYTDNITKSKDKQWIYVKYWLYDQLILNDFNKFQINLIFNFLEKNKNGCMKDITSNNLCNFYKLNLDDISEIKNIYDYSEFFYETNIKNYHEISKRNEYLNYFIKGFYLYKRNAIKCNTKTKSEYCEEFNEYAKIYNKYETKAPFLSCQEKLLSSLNNKDSVLINASLQEGETPKDTMDPGLYRLLIKDSIINKKHLHNFYETLTKSHEKCSNNNCDSLKNYPVKEKALICDLLGCVKNILKNWDNTITKYDGLSSKKSCDYLNYWFYDKLRHVEASPCDIDIFYILRNKLIFDDKINKNKCYDEQYYGFSEIELINKKKVFDFMEYYEEIKGKLNEVPINKNKEYCQYIKDIFELYKIMERQNVSHSYSEELKHFWNTFSSNGELNFLEEKCPDMCLYFVFNKKFKTLCPFEEKTIVDAKEIIYNSCEKLESINAPGYVDGNDEKNYNLSNLTTSSVYKELNGEVTKDKSYSICKTLLPYNREHCGIYNLCSKLVRNLTRLSIMKKKERNDRCEYITHWIYDELGKIPNIDSKNIYNTVAVREFFKLGYEILHKLDIFDCLFNTVNINLENQREEKYLHDYFKNYEKMNGDDASNTNKGETYFEYLVYINGLYEKYIGNCCYCFTSGGCMENCPDYFKCDDTYNPHSLFKTFKSNNTEKFGKGLKKVDKTLFVDHDVKWLSEHSIKVKEAPLLMLVNKDSWSTPENSCNKITCDPFYVVALGAFGLMGLFLIFFVFYKFTTLGSHFNHRGARKKKNRFKKLQQKYLEDDFEFNGTNMKNQRIRLAYHQA
;
A
#
# COMPACT_ATOMS: atom_id res chain seq x y z
N MET A 1 24.95 -14.89 5.12
CA MET A 1 25.64 -15.99 5.85
C MET A 1 25.53 -17.25 5.01
N SER A 2 26.66 -17.93 4.79
CA SER A 2 26.72 -19.24 4.13
C SER A 2 26.17 -20.29 5.10
N ASN A 3 24.87 -20.57 5.07
CA ASN A 3 24.29 -21.61 5.91
C ASN A 3 24.58 -22.98 5.27
N ASN A 4 25.47 -23.75 5.90
CA ASN A 4 25.70 -25.13 5.53
C ASN A 4 24.42 -25.93 5.85
N ARG A 5 23.78 -26.53 4.84
CA ARG A 5 22.50 -27.25 4.99
C ARG A 5 22.59 -28.40 6.00
N LYS A 6 23.80 -28.94 6.20
CA LYS A 6 24.07 -30.03 7.16
C LYS A 6 23.89 -29.62 8.61
N ASP A 7 24.02 -28.34 8.94
CA ASP A 7 23.91 -27.85 10.32
C ASP A 7 22.48 -28.01 10.89
N PHE A 8 21.49 -28.19 10.00
CA PHE A 8 20.06 -28.30 10.35
C PHE A 8 19.46 -29.67 10.03
N THR A 9 20.27 -30.72 9.96
CA THR A 9 19.80 -32.11 9.85
C THR A 9 19.12 -32.55 11.13
N LEU A 10 18.23 -33.56 11.07
CA LEU A 10 17.45 -33.97 12.24
C LEU A 10 18.33 -34.38 13.42
N GLU A 11 19.43 -35.10 13.17
CA GLU A 11 20.38 -35.51 14.19
C GLU A 11 21.07 -34.31 14.87
N ASN A 12 21.46 -33.32 14.07
CA ASN A 12 22.06 -32.07 14.59
C ASN A 12 21.05 -31.26 15.39
N LEU A 13 19.79 -31.16 14.94
CA LEU A 13 18.73 -30.51 15.69
C LEU A 13 18.50 -31.22 17.04
N LYS A 14 18.39 -32.55 17.06
CA LYS A 14 18.22 -33.33 18.31
C LYS A 14 19.42 -33.21 19.24
N ARG A 15 20.65 -33.16 18.72
CA ARG A 15 21.86 -32.97 19.54
C ARG A 15 21.83 -31.63 20.28
N ASN A 16 21.26 -30.59 19.67
CA ASN A 16 21.16 -29.27 20.26
C ASN A 16 19.91 -29.09 21.13
N PHE A 17 18.83 -29.83 20.83
CA PHE A 17 17.54 -29.75 21.51
C PHE A 17 17.08 -31.15 21.93
N GLY A 18 17.47 -31.58 23.13
CA GLY A 18 17.23 -32.96 23.61
C GLY A 18 15.76 -33.40 23.61
N PHE A 19 14.83 -32.47 23.84
CA PHE A 19 13.39 -32.75 23.82
C PHE A 19 12.88 -33.23 22.45
N LEU A 20 13.60 -32.95 21.35
CA LEU A 20 13.22 -33.45 20.03
C LEU A 20 13.27 -34.97 19.94
N GLY A 21 14.05 -35.63 20.81
CA GLY A 21 14.08 -37.09 20.90
C GLY A 21 12.76 -37.72 21.37
N GLU A 22 11.89 -36.94 22.02
CA GLU A 22 10.58 -37.38 22.50
C GLU A 22 9.49 -37.27 21.43
N LEU A 23 9.74 -36.57 20.32
CA LEU A 23 8.77 -36.35 19.27
C LEU A 23 8.56 -37.58 18.39
N ASP A 24 7.32 -37.77 17.95
CA ASP A 24 6.91 -38.85 17.04
C ASP A 24 7.77 -38.88 15.77
N LEU A 25 8.09 -37.71 15.19
CA LEU A 25 8.95 -37.62 14.01
C LEU A 25 10.31 -38.27 14.25
N TYR A 26 10.97 -37.94 15.37
CA TYR A 26 12.30 -38.46 15.68
C TYR A 26 12.28 -39.95 15.96
N GLN A 27 11.31 -40.42 16.75
CA GLN A 27 11.15 -41.85 17.05
C GLN A 27 10.90 -42.67 15.78
N PHE A 28 10.11 -42.13 14.85
CA PHE A 28 9.87 -42.76 13.55
C PHE A 28 11.13 -42.77 12.69
N TYR A 29 11.83 -41.64 12.59
CA TYR A 29 13.07 -41.52 11.83
C TYR A 29 14.16 -42.47 12.33
N ASP A 30 14.34 -42.56 13.65
CA ASP A 30 15.30 -43.48 14.28
C ASP A 30 14.95 -44.94 13.99
N ALA A 31 13.65 -45.29 14.00
CA ALA A 31 13.20 -46.62 13.62
C ALA A 31 13.52 -46.97 12.16
N LEU A 32 13.33 -46.02 11.22
CA LEU A 32 13.69 -46.19 9.80
C LEU A 32 15.19 -46.42 9.58
N ASN A 33 16.05 -45.89 10.47
CA ASN A 33 17.48 -46.10 10.40
C ASN A 33 17.91 -47.42 11.03
N LYS A 34 17.31 -47.79 12.18
CA LYS A 34 17.60 -49.04 12.89
C LYS A 34 17.25 -50.29 12.09
N SER A 35 16.10 -50.29 11.40
CA SER A 35 15.66 -51.43 10.57
C SER A 35 16.72 -51.90 9.57
N TRP A 36 17.42 -50.96 8.95
CA TRP A 36 18.49 -51.23 8.00
C TRP A 36 19.75 -51.78 8.69
N ASN A 37 20.13 -51.19 9.82
CA ASN A 37 21.32 -51.60 10.58
C ASN A 37 21.17 -53.01 11.17
N ASP A 38 19.95 -53.37 11.58
CA ASP A 38 19.61 -54.70 12.11
C ASP A 38 19.40 -55.75 11.01
N LYS A 39 19.66 -55.40 9.74
CA LYS A 39 19.48 -56.28 8.56
C LYS A 39 18.07 -56.87 8.45
N ILE A 40 17.07 -56.12 8.88
CA ILE A 40 15.66 -56.50 8.75
C ILE A 40 15.25 -56.16 7.31
N TYR A 41 15.39 -57.15 6.42
CA TYR A 41 15.03 -57.01 5.02
C TYR A 41 13.56 -57.39 4.81
N SER A 42 12.83 -56.50 4.14
CA SER A 42 11.59 -56.86 3.48
C SER A 42 11.91 -57.33 2.07
N ASN A 43 11.27 -58.42 1.62
CA ASN A 43 11.27 -58.84 0.21
C ASN A 43 10.34 -57.92 -0.62
N PHE A 44 10.33 -56.63 -0.31
CA PHE A 44 9.46 -55.64 -0.91
C PHE A 44 10.12 -55.11 -2.18
N CYS A 45 9.40 -55.23 -3.29
CA CYS A 45 9.81 -54.70 -4.59
C CYS A 45 11.01 -55.43 -5.25
N ASP A 46 11.09 -56.76 -5.13
CA ASP A 46 12.09 -57.59 -5.84
C ASP A 46 12.04 -57.44 -7.38
N SER A 47 10.93 -56.90 -7.91
CA SER A 47 10.73 -56.60 -9.34
C SER A 47 11.33 -55.27 -9.80
N ALA A 48 11.85 -54.42 -8.90
CA ALA A 48 12.52 -53.18 -9.30
C ALA A 48 13.82 -53.49 -10.04
N GLN A 49 13.91 -53.08 -11.30
CA GLN A 49 15.13 -53.20 -12.09
C GLN A 49 16.10 -52.07 -11.71
N PHE A 50 17.13 -52.41 -10.93
CA PHE A 50 18.24 -51.51 -10.61
C PHE A 50 19.33 -51.49 -11.68
N SER A 51 19.24 -52.34 -12.70
CA SER A 51 20.24 -52.51 -13.76
C SER A 51 20.46 -51.28 -14.65
N GLU A 52 19.60 -50.27 -14.56
CA GLU A 52 19.71 -49.00 -15.30
C GLU A 52 20.38 -47.90 -14.46
N LEU A 53 20.80 -48.20 -13.23
CA LEU A 53 21.50 -47.28 -12.34
C LEU A 53 22.95 -47.76 -12.15
N ASP A 54 23.91 -46.86 -12.38
CA ASP A 54 25.34 -47.15 -12.24
C ASP A 54 25.98 -46.48 -11.01
N ASP A 55 25.22 -45.63 -10.30
CA ASP A 55 25.70 -44.90 -9.12
C ASP A 55 25.45 -45.72 -7.83
N PRO A 56 26.51 -46.20 -7.14
CA PRO A 56 26.38 -47.10 -6.00
C PRO A 56 25.70 -46.45 -4.79
N ASP A 57 25.90 -45.14 -4.58
CA ASP A 57 25.32 -44.40 -3.46
C ASP A 57 23.82 -44.20 -3.67
N VAL A 58 23.41 -43.88 -4.90
CA VAL A 58 21.99 -43.81 -5.31
C VAL A 58 21.30 -45.16 -5.11
N ILE A 59 21.93 -46.25 -5.55
CA ILE A 59 21.38 -47.61 -5.41
C ILE A 59 21.24 -47.98 -3.93
N ALA A 60 22.25 -47.68 -3.11
CA ALA A 60 22.22 -47.98 -1.67
C ALA A 60 21.06 -47.24 -0.97
N LEU A 61 20.89 -45.95 -1.24
CA LEU A 61 19.80 -45.15 -0.68
C LEU A 61 18.43 -45.64 -1.14
N LEU A 62 18.25 -45.96 -2.42
CA LEU A 62 17.00 -46.49 -2.96
C LEU A 62 16.64 -47.84 -2.36
N LYS A 63 17.60 -48.76 -2.18
CA LYS A 63 17.37 -50.04 -1.50
C LYS A 63 16.92 -49.82 -0.06
N LYS A 64 17.56 -48.90 0.67
CA LYS A 64 17.16 -48.55 2.04
C LYS A 64 15.75 -47.96 2.10
N LEU A 65 15.42 -47.05 1.17
CA LEU A 65 14.10 -46.44 1.06
C LEU A 65 13.01 -47.50 0.76
N LEU A 66 13.21 -48.35 -0.25
CA LEU A 66 12.24 -49.40 -0.59
C LEU A 66 12.05 -50.39 0.56
N ASN A 67 13.14 -50.77 1.25
CA ASN A 67 13.04 -51.61 2.44
C ASN A 67 12.15 -50.98 3.52
N ASN A 68 12.38 -49.69 3.81
CA ASN A 68 11.61 -48.94 4.79
C ASN A 68 10.12 -48.83 4.39
N ILE A 69 9.83 -48.59 3.11
CA ILE A 69 8.46 -48.60 2.58
C ILE A 69 7.82 -49.99 2.75
N GLY A 70 8.56 -51.06 2.46
CA GLY A 70 8.09 -52.43 2.62
C GLY A 70 7.72 -52.79 4.05
N LEU A 71 8.55 -52.40 5.01
CA LEU A 71 8.29 -52.58 6.44
C LEU A 71 7.08 -51.77 6.92
N LEU A 72 6.79 -50.62 6.32
CA LEU A 72 5.59 -49.83 6.65
C LEU A 72 4.30 -50.48 6.13
N LEU A 73 4.36 -51.08 4.94
CA LEU A 73 3.21 -51.74 4.31
C LEU A 73 2.91 -53.12 4.92
N LYS A 74 3.92 -53.81 5.46
CA LYS A 74 3.80 -55.10 6.14
C LYS A 74 4.62 -55.09 7.45
N PRO A 75 4.13 -54.43 8.51
CA PRO A 75 4.90 -54.26 9.73
C PRO A 75 5.15 -55.60 10.44
N GLN A 76 6.39 -55.82 10.89
CA GLN A 76 6.82 -57.00 11.67
C GLN A 76 7.56 -56.53 12.94
N GLY A 77 7.38 -57.24 14.07
CA GLY A 77 8.09 -56.97 15.33
C GLY A 77 7.80 -55.59 15.96
N ASN A 78 8.72 -55.05 16.76
CA ASN A 78 8.62 -53.75 17.47
C ASN A 78 8.40 -52.53 16.56
N TYR A 79 8.45 -52.70 15.23
CA TYR A 79 8.13 -51.68 14.23
C TYR A 79 6.65 -51.26 14.28
N THR A 80 5.75 -52.11 14.81
CA THR A 80 4.30 -51.86 14.91
C THR A 80 3.91 -50.73 15.86
N ASP A 81 4.66 -50.48 16.93
CA ASP A 81 4.25 -49.58 18.02
C ASP A 81 4.47 -48.10 17.67
N ASN A 82 5.54 -47.79 16.92
CA ASN A 82 5.78 -46.43 16.39
C ASN A 82 4.84 -46.11 15.22
N ILE A 83 4.49 -47.11 14.42
CA ILE A 83 3.58 -47.00 13.27
C ILE A 83 2.14 -46.70 13.71
N THR A 84 1.69 -47.29 14.82
CA THR A 84 0.30 -47.14 15.30
C THR A 84 0.02 -45.75 15.88
N LYS A 85 1.00 -45.04 16.43
CA LYS A 85 0.85 -43.67 16.95
C LYS A 85 0.67 -42.63 15.86
N SER A 86 1.40 -42.74 14.74
CA SER A 86 1.51 -41.68 13.72
C SER A 86 0.81 -42.02 12.39
N LYS A 87 -0.26 -42.84 12.41
CA LYS A 87 -0.92 -43.44 11.22
C LYS A 87 -1.25 -42.47 10.07
N ASP A 88 -1.57 -41.21 10.39
CA ASP A 88 -1.94 -40.18 9.40
C ASP A 88 -0.72 -39.38 8.86
N LYS A 89 0.47 -39.52 9.47
CA LYS A 89 1.71 -38.77 9.13
C LYS A 89 2.84 -39.64 8.56
N GLN A 90 2.67 -40.97 8.53
CA GLN A 90 3.72 -41.93 8.16
C GLN A 90 4.43 -41.58 6.83
N TRP A 91 3.67 -41.23 5.80
CA TRP A 91 4.22 -40.89 4.50
C TRP A 91 5.00 -39.57 4.51
N ILE A 92 4.56 -38.57 5.28
CA ILE A 92 5.32 -37.34 5.49
C ILE A 92 6.66 -37.67 6.15
N TYR A 93 6.68 -38.54 7.15
CA TYR A 93 7.91 -38.90 7.85
C TYR A 93 8.89 -39.69 6.98
N VAL A 94 8.40 -40.53 6.07
CA VAL A 94 9.24 -41.20 5.06
C VAL A 94 9.85 -40.19 4.09
N LYS A 95 9.05 -39.23 3.60
CA LYS A 95 9.55 -38.17 2.72
C LYS A 95 10.55 -37.26 3.43
N TYR A 96 10.25 -36.86 4.67
CA TYR A 96 11.18 -36.14 5.54
C TYR A 96 12.51 -36.86 5.67
N TRP A 97 12.46 -38.17 5.98
CA TRP A 97 13.66 -39.00 6.09
C TRP A 97 14.47 -39.01 4.80
N LEU A 98 13.82 -39.21 3.65
CA LEU A 98 14.48 -39.17 2.35
C LEU A 98 15.15 -37.81 2.11
N TYR A 99 14.44 -36.70 2.35
CA TYR A 99 14.95 -35.35 2.17
C TYR A 99 16.16 -35.04 3.06
N ASP A 100 16.12 -35.46 4.33
CA ASP A 100 17.24 -35.32 5.25
C ASP A 100 18.44 -36.17 4.81
N GLN A 101 18.23 -37.40 4.33
CA GLN A 101 19.30 -38.26 3.80
C GLN A 101 19.93 -37.70 2.52
N LEU A 102 19.15 -37.09 1.63
CA LEU A 102 19.67 -36.43 0.43
C LEU A 102 20.61 -35.27 0.80
N ILE A 103 20.28 -34.51 1.85
CA ILE A 103 21.10 -33.41 2.37
C ILE A 103 22.34 -33.92 3.12
N LEU A 104 22.18 -34.94 3.97
CA LEU A 104 23.26 -35.51 4.78
C LEU A 104 24.42 -36.04 3.92
N ASN A 105 24.07 -36.75 2.85
CA ASN A 105 25.02 -37.43 1.97
C ASN A 105 25.54 -36.54 0.81
N ASP A 106 25.21 -35.25 0.77
CA ASP A 106 25.63 -34.31 -0.29
C ASP A 106 25.31 -34.77 -1.73
N PHE A 107 24.16 -35.39 -1.94
CA PHE A 107 23.77 -35.82 -3.28
C PHE A 107 23.65 -34.62 -4.23
N ASN A 108 24.30 -34.72 -5.39
CA ASN A 108 24.29 -33.65 -6.39
C ASN A 108 22.99 -33.67 -7.23
N LYS A 109 22.80 -32.63 -8.06
CA LYS A 109 21.60 -32.49 -8.92
C LYS A 109 21.34 -33.70 -9.82
N PHE A 110 22.39 -34.33 -10.36
CA PHE A 110 22.25 -35.49 -11.25
C PHE A 110 21.75 -36.70 -10.46
N GLN A 111 22.35 -36.99 -9.31
CA GLN A 111 21.96 -38.12 -8.47
C GLN A 111 20.53 -37.97 -7.92
N ILE A 112 20.14 -36.77 -7.48
CA ILE A 112 18.76 -36.49 -7.03
C ILE A 112 17.75 -36.76 -8.17
N ASN A 113 18.08 -36.36 -9.41
CA ASN A 113 17.23 -36.65 -10.56
C ASN A 113 17.11 -38.15 -10.84
N LEU A 114 18.20 -38.92 -10.71
CA LEU A 114 18.15 -40.37 -10.86
C LEU A 114 17.19 -41.01 -9.85
N ILE A 115 17.27 -40.58 -8.58
CA ILE A 115 16.41 -41.07 -7.50
C ILE A 115 14.93 -40.81 -7.82
N PHE A 116 14.56 -39.56 -8.14
CA PHE A 116 13.16 -39.25 -8.42
C PHE A 116 12.63 -39.90 -9.70
N ASN A 117 13.44 -39.96 -10.77
CA ASN A 117 13.05 -40.65 -12.00
C ASN A 117 12.81 -42.15 -11.73
N PHE A 118 13.65 -42.78 -10.90
CA PHE A 118 13.46 -44.16 -10.48
C PHE A 118 12.16 -44.35 -9.69
N LEU A 119 11.88 -43.47 -8.71
CA LEU A 119 10.66 -43.51 -7.92
C LEU A 119 9.40 -43.32 -8.78
N GLU A 120 9.44 -42.40 -9.75
CA GLU A 120 8.34 -42.15 -10.69
C GLU A 120 8.08 -43.35 -11.60
N LYS A 121 9.13 -43.94 -12.19
CA LYS A 121 9.04 -45.13 -13.05
C LYS A 121 8.44 -46.33 -12.30
N ASN A 122 8.83 -46.52 -11.04
CA ASN A 122 8.38 -47.65 -10.22
C ASN A 122 7.07 -47.40 -9.45
N LYS A 123 6.51 -46.19 -9.53
CA LYS A 123 5.25 -45.79 -8.86
C LYS A 123 4.06 -46.70 -9.20
N ASN A 124 3.99 -47.16 -10.45
CA ASN A 124 2.91 -48.02 -10.94
C ASN A 124 3.23 -49.53 -10.89
N GLY A 125 4.41 -49.89 -10.36
CA GLY A 125 4.86 -51.27 -10.18
C GLY A 125 4.62 -51.76 -8.75
N CYS A 126 5.69 -52.07 -8.02
CA CYS A 126 5.62 -52.58 -6.65
C CYS A 126 5.00 -51.64 -5.61
N MET A 127 4.85 -50.35 -5.93
CA MET A 127 4.17 -49.35 -5.10
C MET A 127 2.64 -49.31 -5.33
N LYS A 128 2.12 -50.05 -6.31
CA LYS A 128 0.71 -50.04 -6.74
C LYS A 128 -0.16 -51.09 -6.02
N ASP A 129 0.45 -52.16 -5.52
CA ASP A 129 -0.29 -53.30 -4.99
C ASP A 129 -0.52 -53.20 -3.47
N ILE A 130 -1.75 -53.54 -3.05
CA ILE A 130 -2.29 -53.62 -1.67
C ILE A 130 -3.15 -52.41 -1.21
N THR A 131 -4.45 -52.51 -1.52
CA THR A 131 -5.61 -52.19 -0.67
C THR A 131 -5.49 -51.06 0.38
N SER A 132 -5.78 -49.82 -0.05
CA SER A 132 -6.63 -48.79 0.61
C SER A 132 -6.12 -47.37 0.33
N ASN A 133 -6.62 -46.69 -0.73
CA ASN A 133 -6.65 -45.23 -0.94
C ASN A 133 -5.45 -44.28 -0.60
N ASN A 134 -4.29 -44.75 -0.13
CA ASN A 134 -3.18 -43.91 0.32
C ASN A 134 -1.83 -44.35 -0.30
N LEU A 135 -1.64 -44.07 -1.59
CA LEU A 135 -0.31 -44.11 -2.22
C LEU A 135 0.53 -42.91 -1.75
N CYS A 136 1.77 -43.14 -1.34
CA CYS A 136 2.76 -42.08 -1.15
C CYS A 136 3.20 -41.53 -2.51
N ASN A 137 2.95 -40.26 -2.77
CA ASN A 137 3.43 -39.62 -4.00
C ASN A 137 4.78 -38.96 -3.76
N PHE A 138 5.84 -39.45 -4.39
CA PHE A 138 7.12 -38.74 -4.42
C PHE A 138 7.14 -37.80 -5.62
N TYR A 139 7.07 -36.49 -5.36
CA TYR A 139 7.17 -35.47 -6.40
C TYR A 139 8.64 -35.14 -6.67
N LYS A 140 8.97 -34.87 -7.93
CA LYS A 140 10.34 -34.55 -8.35
C LYS A 140 10.73 -33.15 -7.89
N LEU A 141 11.69 -33.08 -6.96
CA LEU A 141 12.17 -31.83 -6.37
C LEU A 141 13.67 -31.64 -6.65
N ASN A 142 14.10 -30.39 -6.77
CA ASN A 142 15.53 -30.06 -6.76
C ASN A 142 16.04 -29.92 -5.30
N LEU A 143 17.35 -29.78 -5.11
CA LEU A 143 17.94 -29.70 -3.77
C LEU A 143 17.49 -28.46 -2.97
N ASP A 144 17.24 -27.34 -3.64
CA ASP A 144 16.74 -26.12 -2.99
C ASP A 144 15.30 -26.30 -2.52
N ASP A 145 14.46 -26.90 -3.37
CA ASP A 145 13.08 -27.28 -3.05
C ASP A 145 13.03 -28.24 -1.86
N ILE A 146 13.88 -29.27 -1.86
CA ILE A 146 14.02 -30.24 -0.75
C ILE A 146 14.38 -29.50 0.55
N SER A 147 15.36 -28.59 0.50
CA SER A 147 15.78 -27.82 1.67
C SER A 147 14.67 -26.90 2.19
N GLU A 148 13.87 -26.29 1.31
CA GLU A 148 12.73 -25.48 1.72
C GLU A 148 11.61 -26.33 2.36
N ILE A 149 11.21 -27.43 1.70
CA ILE A 149 10.15 -28.32 2.21
C ILE A 149 10.56 -28.95 3.54
N LYS A 150 11.81 -29.41 3.67
CA LYS A 150 12.31 -29.93 4.95
C LYS A 150 12.26 -28.88 6.06
N ASN A 151 12.64 -27.64 5.79
CA ASN A 151 12.57 -26.57 6.80
C ASN A 151 11.10 -26.29 7.20
N ILE A 152 10.16 -26.33 6.24
CA ILE A 152 8.73 -26.27 6.54
C ILE A 152 8.31 -27.42 7.47
N TYR A 153 8.78 -28.65 7.22
CA TYR A 153 8.46 -29.82 8.06
C TYR A 153 9.08 -29.69 9.46
N ASP A 154 10.33 -29.23 9.55
CA ASP A 154 11.00 -28.94 10.82
C ASP A 154 10.24 -27.90 11.64
N TYR A 155 9.82 -26.80 11.00
CA TYR A 155 8.97 -25.80 11.62
C TYR A 155 7.68 -26.45 12.12
N SER A 156 6.92 -27.17 11.30
CA SER A 156 5.63 -27.66 11.76
C SER A 156 5.70 -28.75 12.81
N GLU A 157 6.54 -29.77 12.63
CA GLU A 157 6.62 -30.88 13.59
C GLU A 157 7.19 -30.38 14.92
N PHE A 158 8.15 -29.46 14.89
CA PHE A 158 8.77 -29.00 16.12
C PHE A 158 8.02 -27.84 16.77
N PHE A 159 7.19 -27.09 16.05
CA PHE A 159 6.45 -25.98 16.64
C PHE A 159 5.00 -26.35 16.96
N TYR A 160 4.29 -27.10 16.13
CA TYR A 160 2.87 -27.40 16.40
C TYR A 160 2.68 -28.37 17.57
N GLU A 161 3.61 -29.31 17.78
CA GLU A 161 3.47 -30.37 18.79
C GLU A 161 4.20 -30.09 20.11
N THR A 162 5.04 -29.05 20.19
CA THR A 162 5.88 -28.82 21.37
C THR A 162 5.28 -27.84 22.38
N ASN A 163 5.64 -28.05 23.64
CA ASN A 163 5.30 -27.16 24.74
C ASN A 163 6.03 -25.80 24.60
N ILE A 164 5.37 -24.69 24.93
CA ILE A 164 5.95 -23.33 24.95
C ILE A 164 7.29 -23.27 25.71
N LYS A 165 7.50 -24.11 26.74
CA LYS A 165 8.80 -24.20 27.44
C LYS A 165 9.98 -24.49 26.50
N ASN A 166 9.76 -25.27 25.45
CA ASN A 166 10.79 -25.64 24.49
C ASN A 166 11.16 -24.47 23.55
N TYR A 167 10.22 -23.55 23.33
CA TYR A 167 10.45 -22.34 22.53
C TYR A 167 11.47 -21.41 23.17
N HIS A 168 11.42 -21.31 24.49
CA HIS A 168 12.38 -20.51 25.25
C HIS A 168 13.81 -21.06 25.09
N GLU A 169 13.98 -22.36 24.94
CA GLU A 169 15.30 -22.94 24.70
C GLU A 169 15.78 -22.71 23.26
N ILE A 170 14.87 -22.73 22.28
CA ILE A 170 15.19 -22.39 20.88
C ILE A 170 15.56 -20.90 20.74
N SER A 171 14.82 -20.01 21.41
CA SER A 171 15.02 -18.56 21.28
C SER A 171 16.35 -18.06 21.85
N LYS A 172 17.02 -18.84 22.70
CA LYS A 172 18.37 -18.54 23.20
C LYS A 172 19.46 -18.63 22.12
N ARG A 173 19.19 -19.31 20.99
CA ARG A 173 20.18 -19.55 19.94
C ARG A 173 19.72 -18.97 18.60
N ASN A 174 20.26 -17.81 18.25
CA ASN A 174 19.84 -17.03 17.08
C ASN A 174 19.89 -17.82 15.76
N GLU A 175 20.89 -18.69 15.55
CA GLU A 175 21.01 -19.46 14.30
C GLU A 175 19.83 -20.43 14.08
N TYR A 176 19.41 -21.13 15.13
CA TYR A 176 18.27 -22.06 15.08
C TYR A 176 16.95 -21.31 15.08
N LEU A 177 16.85 -20.23 15.84
CA LEU A 177 15.69 -19.34 15.80
C LEU A 177 15.45 -18.81 14.38
N ASN A 178 16.50 -18.32 13.71
CA ASN A 178 16.43 -17.85 12.33
C ASN A 178 16.05 -18.98 11.35
N TYR A 179 16.53 -20.20 11.58
CA TYR A 179 16.15 -21.37 10.78
C TYR A 179 14.64 -21.64 10.85
N PHE A 180 14.06 -21.64 12.05
CA PHE A 180 12.63 -21.89 12.24
C PHE A 180 11.75 -20.73 11.79
N ILE A 181 12.19 -19.49 12.00
CA ILE A 181 11.55 -18.29 11.44
C ILE A 181 11.49 -18.39 9.91
N LYS A 182 12.57 -18.84 9.27
CA LYS A 182 12.59 -19.08 7.82
C LYS A 182 11.53 -20.13 7.43
N GLY A 183 11.45 -21.26 8.14
CA GLY A 183 10.43 -22.29 7.90
C GLY A 183 8.99 -21.77 7.99
N PHE A 184 8.71 -20.96 9.01
CA PHE A 184 7.42 -20.28 9.17
C PHE A 184 7.07 -19.38 7.98
N TYR A 185 8.00 -18.52 7.54
CA TYR A 185 7.75 -17.65 6.38
C TYR A 185 7.61 -18.44 5.09
N LEU A 186 8.38 -19.52 4.92
CA LEU A 186 8.24 -20.43 3.79
C LEU A 186 6.84 -21.06 3.77
N TYR A 187 6.34 -21.53 4.92
CA TYR A 187 4.98 -22.07 5.01
C TYR A 187 3.93 -21.04 4.57
N LYS A 188 3.96 -19.81 5.11
CA LYS A 188 3.00 -18.75 4.77
C LYS A 188 3.07 -18.33 3.30
N ARG A 189 4.28 -18.11 2.78
CA ARG A 189 4.50 -17.76 1.37
C ARG A 189 3.94 -18.83 0.44
N ASN A 190 4.19 -20.10 0.76
CA ASN A 190 3.78 -21.21 -0.10
C ASN A 190 2.29 -21.53 0.03
N ALA A 191 1.67 -21.28 1.18
CA ALA A 191 0.22 -21.33 1.32
C ALA A 191 -0.50 -20.39 0.35
N ILE A 192 0.08 -19.22 0.06
CA ILE A 192 -0.44 -18.27 -0.93
C ILE A 192 -0.07 -18.73 -2.35
N LYS A 193 1.22 -18.98 -2.59
CA LYS A 193 1.76 -19.36 -3.92
C LYS A 193 1.08 -20.59 -4.50
N CYS A 194 0.92 -21.64 -3.68
CA CYS A 194 0.42 -22.94 -4.09
C CYS A 194 -1.12 -23.09 -4.02
N ASN A 195 -1.85 -22.02 -3.65
CA ASN A 195 -3.31 -21.94 -3.75
C ASN A 195 -3.79 -21.55 -5.17
N THR A 196 -2.88 -21.07 -6.03
CA THR A 196 -3.18 -20.73 -7.42
C THR A 196 -3.21 -22.00 -8.30
N LYS A 197 -3.94 -21.97 -9.43
CA LYS A 197 -4.16 -23.14 -10.32
C LYS A 197 -2.89 -23.72 -10.98
N THR A 198 -1.70 -23.17 -10.73
CA THR A 198 -0.44 -23.68 -11.28
C THR A 198 -0.03 -24.97 -10.56
N LYS A 199 -0.12 -26.09 -11.27
CA LYS A 199 0.35 -27.41 -10.80
C LYS A 199 1.86 -27.51 -11.02
N SER A 200 2.64 -27.31 -9.96
CA SER A 200 4.07 -27.66 -9.93
C SER A 200 4.28 -28.80 -8.95
N GLU A 201 5.26 -29.67 -9.21
CA GLU A 201 5.64 -30.76 -8.29
C GLU A 201 5.91 -30.27 -6.86
N TYR A 202 6.59 -29.12 -6.73
CA TYR A 202 6.79 -28.45 -5.45
C TYR A 202 5.48 -28.14 -4.72
N CYS A 203 4.53 -27.53 -5.42
CA CYS A 203 3.25 -27.16 -4.81
C CYS A 203 2.39 -28.38 -4.49
N GLU A 204 2.50 -29.47 -5.26
CA GLU A 204 1.81 -30.72 -4.92
C GLU A 204 2.36 -31.34 -3.63
N GLU A 205 3.69 -31.38 -3.45
CA GLU A 205 4.31 -31.85 -2.21
C GLU A 205 3.90 -30.97 -1.01
N PHE A 206 4.01 -29.64 -1.15
CA PHE A 206 3.58 -28.70 -0.11
C PHE A 206 2.09 -28.86 0.23
N ASN A 207 1.22 -28.98 -0.78
CA ASN A 207 -0.23 -29.08 -0.57
C ASN A 207 -0.65 -30.41 0.06
N GLU A 208 0.04 -31.52 -0.24
CA GLU A 208 -0.19 -32.82 0.41
C GLU A 208 0.09 -32.72 1.91
N TYR A 209 1.25 -32.16 2.25
CA TYR A 209 1.63 -31.87 3.61
C TYR A 209 0.65 -30.90 4.31
N ALA A 210 0.38 -29.73 3.72
CA ALA A 210 -0.47 -28.71 4.33
C ALA A 210 -1.90 -29.22 4.62
N LYS A 211 -2.46 -30.09 3.77
CA LYS A 211 -3.76 -30.74 4.01
C LYS A 211 -3.77 -31.57 5.29
N ILE A 212 -2.68 -32.28 5.58
CA ILE A 212 -2.57 -33.11 6.78
C ILE A 212 -2.49 -32.19 8.00
N TYR A 213 -1.67 -31.14 8.00
CA TYR A 213 -1.52 -30.25 9.15
C TYR A 213 -2.72 -29.36 9.42
N ASN A 214 -3.43 -28.89 8.39
CA ASN A 214 -4.69 -28.15 8.57
C ASN A 214 -5.75 -28.98 9.31
N LYS A 215 -5.67 -30.33 9.28
CA LYS A 215 -6.52 -31.22 10.11
C LYS A 215 -6.20 -31.08 11.60
N TYR A 216 -4.94 -30.85 11.95
CA TYR A 216 -4.42 -30.73 13.32
C TYR A 216 -4.40 -29.29 13.86
N GLU A 217 -4.40 -28.28 12.99
CA GLU A 217 -4.51 -26.85 13.34
C GLU A 217 -5.72 -26.55 14.24
N THR A 218 -6.82 -27.30 14.07
CA THR A 218 -8.02 -27.21 14.93
C THR A 218 -7.81 -27.66 16.39
N LYS A 219 -6.61 -28.16 16.76
CA LYS A 219 -6.28 -28.70 18.09
C LYS A 219 -5.16 -27.96 18.84
N ALA A 220 -4.52 -26.95 18.24
CA ALA A 220 -3.40 -26.22 18.85
C ALA A 220 -3.80 -24.80 19.30
N PRO A 221 -4.28 -24.61 20.55
CA PRO A 221 -4.77 -23.32 21.03
C PRO A 221 -3.70 -22.21 21.13
N PHE A 222 -2.41 -22.53 20.96
CA PHE A 222 -1.28 -21.59 21.11
C PHE A 222 -0.55 -21.25 19.82
N LEU A 223 -0.93 -21.85 18.69
CA LEU A 223 -0.20 -21.68 17.44
C LEU A 223 -0.11 -20.21 17.01
N SER A 224 -1.23 -19.47 17.09
CA SER A 224 -1.27 -18.04 16.73
C SER A 224 -0.30 -17.20 17.57
N CYS A 225 -0.23 -17.47 18.89
CA CYS A 225 0.67 -16.78 19.81
C CYS A 225 2.13 -17.09 19.52
N GLN A 226 2.41 -18.35 19.22
CA GLN A 226 3.74 -18.89 18.94
C GLN A 226 4.29 -18.31 17.62
N GLU A 227 3.48 -18.27 16.57
CA GLU A 227 3.82 -17.64 15.29
C GLU A 227 4.13 -16.15 15.45
N LYS A 228 3.36 -15.45 16.30
CA LYS A 228 3.57 -14.04 16.57
C LYS A 228 4.80 -13.77 17.43
N LEU A 229 5.07 -14.60 18.42
CA LEU A 229 6.32 -14.56 19.19
C LEU A 229 7.54 -14.75 18.28
N LEU A 230 7.48 -15.70 17.34
CA LEU A 230 8.55 -15.87 16.33
C LEU A 230 8.72 -14.63 15.44
N SER A 231 7.61 -14.05 14.99
CA SER A 231 7.61 -12.85 14.15
C SER A 231 8.18 -11.64 14.88
N SER A 232 7.88 -11.47 16.18
CA SER A 232 8.39 -10.35 16.98
C SER A 232 9.89 -10.47 17.27
N LEU A 233 10.40 -11.69 17.45
CA LEU A 233 11.82 -11.94 17.64
C LEU A 233 12.64 -11.63 16.37
N ASN A 234 12.08 -11.82 15.18
CA ASN A 234 12.72 -11.48 13.91
C ASN A 234 12.85 -9.95 13.68
N ASN A 235 11.88 -9.18 14.18
CA ASN A 235 11.77 -7.74 13.90
C ASN A 235 12.52 -6.84 14.91
N LYS A 236 13.26 -7.43 15.87
CA LYS A 236 14.05 -6.65 16.85
C LYS A 236 15.13 -5.78 16.21
N ASP A 237 15.52 -6.05 14.97
CA ASP A 237 16.47 -5.22 14.21
C ASP A 237 15.80 -4.11 13.37
N SER A 238 14.47 -4.00 13.31
CA SER A 238 13.79 -3.06 12.39
C SER A 238 12.74 -2.12 13.01
N VAL A 239 12.50 -2.14 14.32
CA VAL A 239 11.52 -1.26 14.97
C VAL A 239 12.17 -0.43 16.09
N LEU A 240 13.20 0.32 15.71
CA LEU A 240 13.53 1.59 16.36
C LEU A 240 12.85 2.70 15.55
N ILE A 241 11.51 2.71 15.54
CA ILE A 241 10.81 3.98 15.37
C ILE A 241 10.69 4.52 16.78
N ASN A 242 11.38 5.61 17.05
CA ASN A 242 11.32 6.42 18.26
C ASN A 242 9.88 6.44 18.83
N ALA A 243 9.57 5.49 19.70
CA ALA A 243 8.72 5.78 20.82
C ALA A 243 9.54 6.79 21.61
N SER A 244 9.28 8.07 21.37
CA SER A 244 9.51 9.06 22.40
C SER A 244 8.60 8.70 23.57
N LEU A 245 8.94 7.63 24.29
CA LEU A 245 8.75 7.63 25.72
C LEU A 245 9.63 8.79 26.17
N GLN A 246 9.00 9.93 26.41
CA GLN A 246 9.66 10.93 27.25
C GLN A 246 9.98 10.19 28.55
N GLU A 247 11.28 9.95 28.80
CA GLU A 247 11.76 9.49 30.08
C GLU A 247 11.25 10.49 31.13
N GLY A 248 10.23 10.08 31.90
CA GLY A 248 9.63 10.91 32.95
C GLY A 248 8.14 10.72 33.21
N GLU A 249 7.37 10.04 32.34
CA GLU A 249 5.91 9.93 32.55
C GLU A 249 5.54 8.83 33.56
N THR A 250 4.76 9.21 34.58
CA THR A 250 4.37 8.32 35.67
C THR A 250 3.41 7.20 35.23
N PRO A 251 3.46 6.00 35.84
CA PRO A 251 2.59 4.84 35.53
C PRO A 251 1.07 5.02 35.76
N LYS A 252 0.57 6.25 35.91
CA LYS A 252 -0.80 6.57 36.33
C LYS A 252 -1.76 6.93 35.18
N ASP A 253 -1.26 7.27 33.99
CA ASP A 253 -2.13 7.80 32.93
C ASP A 253 -2.74 6.69 32.06
N THR A 254 -4.05 6.47 32.22
CA THR A 254 -4.84 5.44 31.50
C THR A 254 -5.20 5.81 30.05
N MET A 255 -4.82 6.99 29.57
CA MET A 255 -5.04 7.48 28.20
C MET A 255 -3.70 7.77 27.51
N ASP A 256 -3.71 7.92 26.18
CA ASP A 256 -2.54 8.47 25.48
C ASP A 256 -2.11 9.82 26.10
N PRO A 257 -0.86 9.96 26.60
CA PRO A 257 -0.41 11.16 27.32
C PRO A 257 -0.46 12.44 26.47
N GLY A 258 -0.10 12.32 25.18
CA GLY A 258 -0.14 13.43 24.23
C GLY A 258 -1.56 13.96 24.04
N LEU A 259 -2.52 13.05 23.86
CA LEU A 259 -3.94 13.39 23.79
C LEU A 259 -4.44 13.97 25.11
N TYR A 260 -4.17 13.31 26.23
CA TYR A 260 -4.62 13.72 27.57
C TYR A 260 -4.22 15.18 27.87
N ARG A 261 -2.96 15.54 27.58
CA ARG A 261 -2.44 16.89 27.74
C ARG A 261 -3.24 17.92 26.93
N LEU A 262 -3.58 17.60 25.68
CA LEU A 262 -4.39 18.48 24.82
C LEU A 262 -5.82 18.63 25.35
N LEU A 263 -6.46 17.52 25.73
CA LEU A 263 -7.85 17.52 26.20
C LEU A 263 -8.03 18.27 27.53
N ILE A 264 -7.05 18.22 28.45
CA ILE A 264 -7.08 18.99 29.70
C ILE A 264 -6.94 20.48 29.40
N LYS A 265 -5.95 20.84 28.57
CA LYS A 265 -5.65 22.24 28.24
C LYS A 265 -6.89 23.01 27.78
N ASP A 266 -7.75 22.35 26.99
CA ASP A 266 -8.98 22.94 26.46
C ASP A 266 -10.26 22.50 27.19
N SER A 267 -10.12 21.84 28.34
CA SER A 267 -11.23 21.39 29.19
C SER A 267 -12.29 20.54 28.47
N ILE A 268 -11.89 19.74 27.48
CA ILE A 268 -12.80 18.86 26.71
C ILE A 268 -12.74 17.39 27.15
N ILE A 269 -11.85 17.03 28.05
CA ILE A 269 -11.67 15.64 28.52
C ILE A 269 -12.95 14.99 29.05
N ASN A 270 -13.78 15.75 29.77
CA ASN A 270 -15.02 15.26 30.38
C ASN A 270 -16.23 15.25 29.43
N LYS A 271 -16.06 15.71 28.18
CA LYS A 271 -17.16 15.70 27.19
C LYS A 271 -17.50 14.30 26.67
N LYS A 272 -16.58 13.34 26.81
CA LYS A 272 -16.82 11.93 26.53
C LYS A 272 -16.71 11.12 27.82
N HIS A 273 -17.38 9.97 27.85
CA HIS A 273 -17.34 9.07 29.00
C HIS A 273 -16.02 8.30 29.14
N LEU A 274 -15.17 8.25 28.11
CA LEU A 274 -13.97 7.40 28.05
C LEU A 274 -13.06 7.57 29.28
N HIS A 275 -12.59 8.79 29.52
CA HIS A 275 -11.67 9.09 30.62
C HIS A 275 -12.26 8.69 31.98
N ASN A 276 -13.49 9.14 32.27
CA ASN A 276 -14.17 8.83 33.53
C ASN A 276 -14.45 7.34 33.69
N PHE A 277 -14.69 6.62 32.60
CA PHE A 277 -14.85 5.16 32.61
C PHE A 277 -13.54 4.46 32.99
N TYR A 278 -12.42 4.87 32.40
CA TYR A 278 -11.10 4.36 32.74
C TYR A 278 -10.70 4.61 34.19
N GLU A 279 -11.03 5.78 34.75
CA GLU A 279 -10.82 6.02 36.17
C GLU A 279 -11.62 5.05 37.04
N THR A 280 -12.88 4.78 36.69
CA THR A 280 -13.73 3.85 37.45
C THR A 280 -13.20 2.41 37.39
N LEU A 281 -12.73 1.97 36.22
CA LEU A 281 -12.07 0.66 36.08
C LEU A 281 -10.80 0.59 36.93
N THR A 282 -10.00 1.66 36.93
CA THR A 282 -8.72 1.71 37.68
C THR A 282 -8.95 1.72 39.19
N LYS A 283 -9.94 2.48 39.69
CA LYS A 283 -10.37 2.43 41.10
C LYS A 283 -10.88 1.05 41.52
N SER A 284 -11.45 0.30 40.57
CA SER A 284 -11.89 -1.08 40.78
C SER A 284 -10.73 -2.07 40.76
N HIS A 285 -9.67 -1.76 40.02
CA HIS A 285 -8.41 -2.52 39.94
C HIS A 285 -7.61 -2.43 41.25
N GLU A 286 -7.57 -1.29 41.92
CA GLU A 286 -6.91 -1.13 43.23
C GLU A 286 -7.50 -2.02 44.33
N LYS A 287 -8.71 -2.56 44.12
CA LYS A 287 -9.43 -3.44 45.06
C LYS A 287 -9.34 -4.92 44.71
N CYS A 288 -8.48 -5.31 43.76
CA CYS A 288 -8.37 -6.70 43.33
C CYS A 288 -7.70 -7.56 44.41
N SER A 289 -8.37 -8.65 44.79
CA SER A 289 -7.79 -9.68 45.66
C SER A 289 -7.05 -10.73 44.83
N ASN A 290 -5.90 -11.17 45.35
CA ASN A 290 -5.09 -12.25 44.79
C ASN A 290 -5.89 -13.57 44.88
N ASN A 291 -6.60 -13.93 43.82
CA ASN A 291 -7.38 -15.17 43.77
C ASN A 291 -6.49 -16.33 43.35
N ASN A 292 -6.73 -17.52 43.90
CA ASN A 292 -5.94 -18.71 43.59
C ASN A 292 -5.91 -19.00 42.08
N CYS A 293 -4.74 -18.91 41.45
CA CYS A 293 -4.54 -19.05 40.01
C CYS A 293 -4.38 -20.51 39.56
N ASP A 294 -5.21 -21.38 40.11
CA ASP A 294 -5.26 -22.79 39.74
C ASP A 294 -5.51 -22.97 38.23
N SER A 295 -6.26 -22.06 37.62
CA SER A 295 -6.51 -22.06 36.17
C SER A 295 -5.25 -21.87 35.31
N LEU A 296 -4.21 -21.21 35.83
CA LEU A 296 -2.93 -20.98 35.15
C LEU A 296 -1.96 -22.17 35.26
N LYS A 297 -2.21 -23.15 36.13
CA LYS A 297 -1.31 -24.31 36.32
C LYS A 297 -1.12 -25.13 35.04
N ASN A 298 -2.12 -25.13 34.17
CA ASN A 298 -2.12 -25.87 32.90
C ASN A 298 -1.51 -25.07 31.73
N TYR A 299 -1.08 -23.82 31.96
CA TYR A 299 -0.62 -22.94 30.91
C TYR A 299 0.85 -22.51 31.13
N PRO A 300 1.68 -22.49 30.08
CA PRO A 300 3.02 -21.96 30.17
C PRO A 300 2.97 -20.43 30.02
N VAL A 301 2.90 -19.74 31.15
CA VAL A 301 2.94 -18.26 31.22
C VAL A 301 4.27 -17.85 31.82
N LYS A 302 4.94 -16.85 31.22
CA LYS A 302 6.17 -16.23 31.73
C LYS A 302 5.84 -15.41 32.98
N GLU A 303 4.93 -14.45 32.84
CA GLU A 303 4.54 -13.50 33.90
C GLU A 303 3.30 -13.96 34.68
N LYS A 304 3.40 -15.16 35.30
CA LYS A 304 2.26 -15.81 35.97
C LYS A 304 1.58 -14.96 37.03
N ALA A 305 2.35 -14.27 37.86
CA ALA A 305 1.81 -13.46 38.96
C ALA A 305 0.99 -12.27 38.42
N LEU A 306 1.53 -11.55 37.45
CA LEU A 306 0.87 -10.36 36.89
C LEU A 306 -0.38 -10.72 36.08
N ILE A 307 -0.33 -11.79 35.27
CA ILE A 307 -1.53 -12.30 34.56
C ILE A 307 -2.58 -12.81 35.56
N CYS A 308 -2.14 -13.41 36.67
CA CYS A 308 -3.03 -13.85 37.74
C CYS A 308 -3.77 -12.67 38.39
N ASP A 309 -3.05 -11.60 38.74
CA ASP A 309 -3.60 -10.40 39.34
C ASP A 309 -4.64 -9.76 38.40
N LEU A 310 -4.31 -9.63 37.11
CA LEU A 310 -5.23 -9.11 36.09
C LEU A 310 -6.50 -9.97 35.95
N LEU A 311 -6.39 -11.30 35.98
CA LEU A 311 -7.56 -12.19 35.97
C LEU A 311 -8.41 -12.06 37.25
N GLY A 312 -7.78 -11.83 38.40
CA GLY A 312 -8.46 -11.46 39.64
C GLY A 312 -9.29 -10.18 39.47
N CYS A 313 -8.72 -9.18 38.79
CA CYS A 313 -9.40 -7.94 38.46
C CYS A 313 -10.57 -8.10 37.50
N VAL A 314 -10.42 -8.92 36.47
CA VAL A 314 -11.52 -9.26 35.54
C VAL A 314 -12.75 -9.71 36.34
N LYS A 315 -12.58 -10.64 37.29
CA LYS A 315 -13.69 -11.13 38.12
C LYS A 315 -14.37 -10.01 38.91
N ASN A 316 -13.58 -9.12 39.52
CA ASN A 316 -14.13 -8.01 40.32
C ASN A 316 -14.90 -7.00 39.46
N ILE A 317 -14.34 -6.64 38.29
CA ILE A 317 -14.98 -5.74 37.33
C ILE A 317 -16.30 -6.36 36.82
N LEU A 318 -16.29 -7.65 36.46
CA LEU A 318 -17.49 -8.34 35.96
C LEU A 318 -18.61 -8.45 36.99
N LYS A 319 -18.28 -8.64 38.28
CA LYS A 319 -19.26 -8.65 39.38
C LYS A 319 -20.00 -7.32 39.52
N ASN A 320 -19.28 -6.20 39.35
CA ASN A 320 -19.83 -4.85 39.48
C ASN A 320 -20.21 -4.20 38.14
N TRP A 321 -20.21 -4.98 37.04
CA TRP A 321 -20.31 -4.46 35.69
C TRP A 321 -21.60 -3.68 35.42
N ASP A 322 -22.74 -4.24 35.81
CA ASP A 322 -24.04 -3.64 35.54
C ASP A 322 -24.20 -2.32 36.32
N ASN A 323 -23.74 -2.28 37.58
CA ASN A 323 -23.66 -1.06 38.40
C ASN A 323 -22.67 -0.03 37.89
N THR A 324 -21.67 -0.45 37.11
CA THR A 324 -20.66 0.44 36.53
C THR A 324 -21.21 1.11 35.27
N ILE A 325 -21.88 0.35 34.40
CA ILE A 325 -22.49 0.89 33.17
C ILE A 325 -23.63 1.86 33.49
N THR A 326 -24.48 1.57 34.47
CA THR A 326 -25.63 2.42 34.82
C THR A 326 -25.25 3.83 35.27
N LYS A 327 -23.98 4.09 35.59
CA LYS A 327 -23.48 5.44 35.92
C LYS A 327 -23.26 6.33 34.70
N TYR A 328 -23.27 5.76 33.49
CA TYR A 328 -22.95 6.46 32.25
C TYR A 328 -24.14 6.41 31.30
N ASP A 329 -25.05 7.38 31.44
CA ASP A 329 -26.24 7.51 30.61
C ASP A 329 -25.88 7.61 29.12
N GLY A 330 -26.61 6.87 28.27
CA GLY A 330 -26.39 6.87 26.81
C GLY A 330 -25.20 6.02 26.32
N LEU A 331 -24.43 5.40 27.20
CA LEU A 331 -23.34 4.51 26.80
C LEU A 331 -23.87 3.13 26.40
N SER A 332 -23.73 2.76 25.12
CA SER A 332 -24.18 1.45 24.64
C SER A 332 -23.36 0.31 25.26
N SER A 333 -23.97 -0.88 25.37
CA SER A 333 -23.27 -2.09 25.85
C SER A 333 -22.00 -2.36 25.04
N LYS A 334 -22.09 -2.26 23.70
CA LYS A 334 -20.94 -2.44 22.81
C LYS A 334 -19.81 -1.46 23.16
N LYS A 335 -20.13 -0.18 23.30
CA LYS A 335 -19.13 0.87 23.61
C LYS A 335 -18.46 0.66 24.97
N SER A 336 -19.23 0.23 25.96
CA SER A 336 -18.72 -0.12 27.28
C SER A 336 -17.71 -1.28 27.20
N CYS A 337 -17.97 -2.25 26.33
CA CYS A 337 -17.06 -3.36 26.06
C CYS A 337 -15.80 -2.92 25.35
N ASP A 338 -15.91 -2.05 24.35
CA ASP A 338 -14.76 -1.46 23.68
C ASP A 338 -13.86 -0.77 24.72
N TYR A 339 -14.43 0.09 25.58
CA TYR A 339 -13.66 0.76 26.64
C TYR A 339 -12.96 -0.23 27.57
N LEU A 340 -13.65 -1.27 28.04
CA LEU A 340 -13.04 -2.31 28.86
C LEU A 340 -11.85 -2.99 28.15
N ASN A 341 -12.00 -3.32 26.87
CA ASN A 341 -10.96 -3.98 26.09
C ASN A 341 -9.71 -3.11 25.92
N TYR A 342 -9.88 -1.84 25.53
CA TYR A 342 -8.75 -0.91 25.39
C TYR A 342 -8.11 -0.52 26.74
N TRP A 343 -8.87 -0.61 27.84
CA TRP A 343 -8.30 -0.50 29.18
C TRP A 343 -7.44 -1.74 29.53
N PHE A 344 -7.85 -2.95 29.14
CA PHE A 344 -6.97 -4.12 29.29
C PHE A 344 -5.71 -4.02 28.44
N TYR A 345 -5.79 -3.45 27.24
CA TYR A 345 -4.61 -3.20 26.40
C TYR A 345 -3.59 -2.31 27.13
N ASP A 346 -4.05 -1.26 27.83
CA ASP A 346 -3.22 -0.43 28.70
C ASP A 346 -2.58 -1.22 29.84
N LYS A 347 -3.31 -2.12 30.49
CA LYS A 347 -2.74 -2.90 31.61
C LYS A 347 -1.76 -3.97 31.15
N LEU A 348 -2.01 -4.59 30.00
CA LEU A 348 -1.15 -5.63 29.46
C LEU A 348 0.17 -5.07 28.89
N ARG A 349 0.22 -3.81 28.42
CA ARG A 349 1.48 -3.20 27.95
C ARG A 349 2.51 -2.98 29.06
N HIS A 350 2.10 -2.82 30.31
CA HIS A 350 3.00 -2.55 31.43
C HIS A 350 3.59 -3.81 32.10
N VAL A 351 3.27 -5.00 31.56
CA VAL A 351 3.55 -6.29 32.21
C VAL A 351 4.74 -7.04 31.55
N GLU A 352 5.39 -6.48 30.52
CA GLU A 352 6.41 -7.19 29.71
C GLU A 352 5.94 -8.59 29.23
N ALA A 353 4.62 -8.73 29.05
CA ALA A 353 3.96 -9.98 28.70
C ALA A 353 4.33 -10.39 27.27
N SER A 354 4.68 -11.65 27.07
CA SER A 354 4.85 -12.18 25.71
C SER A 354 3.49 -12.25 24.99
N PRO A 355 3.45 -12.25 23.64
CA PRO A 355 2.21 -12.46 22.89
C PRO A 355 1.39 -13.68 23.36
N CYS A 356 2.08 -14.73 23.83
CA CYS A 356 1.46 -15.91 24.42
C CYS A 356 0.86 -15.70 25.80
N ASP A 357 1.51 -14.91 26.66
CA ASP A 357 0.93 -14.55 27.97
C ASP A 357 -0.36 -13.76 27.79
N ILE A 358 -0.36 -12.85 26.81
CA ILE A 358 -1.53 -12.03 26.48
C ILE A 358 -2.65 -12.92 25.89
N ASP A 359 -2.33 -13.85 24.98
CA ASP A 359 -3.30 -14.85 24.48
C ASP A 359 -3.93 -15.68 25.60
N ILE A 360 -3.11 -16.17 26.53
CA ILE A 360 -3.57 -16.97 27.66
C ILE A 360 -4.50 -16.13 28.55
N PHE A 361 -4.19 -14.85 28.79
CA PHE A 361 -5.06 -13.95 29.53
C PHE A 361 -6.45 -13.85 28.89
N TYR A 362 -6.55 -13.62 27.58
CA TYR A 362 -7.85 -13.50 26.91
C TYR A 362 -8.63 -14.81 26.86
N ILE A 363 -7.94 -15.95 26.66
CA ILE A 363 -8.57 -17.29 26.73
C ILE A 363 -9.19 -17.51 28.11
N LEU A 364 -8.43 -17.22 29.17
CA LEU A 364 -8.88 -17.42 30.55
C LEU A 364 -9.98 -16.43 30.94
N ARG A 365 -9.86 -15.16 30.53
CA ARG A 365 -10.92 -14.15 30.69
C ARG A 365 -12.22 -14.61 30.05
N ASN A 366 -12.17 -15.06 28.80
CA ASN A 366 -13.35 -15.52 28.08
C ASN A 366 -13.97 -16.73 28.80
N LYS A 367 -13.15 -17.67 29.27
CA LYS A 367 -13.63 -18.80 30.07
C LYS A 367 -14.35 -18.34 31.34
N LEU A 368 -13.82 -17.36 32.07
CA LEU A 368 -14.46 -16.79 33.26
C LEU A 368 -15.82 -16.16 32.93
N ILE A 369 -15.93 -15.47 31.79
CA ILE A 369 -17.20 -14.90 31.33
C ILE A 369 -18.24 -16.00 31.03
N PHE A 370 -17.82 -17.13 30.47
CA PHE A 370 -18.70 -18.27 30.16
C PHE A 370 -19.11 -19.11 31.37
N ASP A 371 -18.20 -19.35 32.32
CA ASP A 371 -18.44 -20.23 33.46
C ASP A 371 -19.44 -19.62 34.48
N ASP A 372 -19.46 -18.29 34.64
CA ASP A 372 -20.20 -17.64 35.73
C ASP A 372 -21.72 -17.46 35.49
N LYS A 373 -22.30 -17.87 34.35
CA LYS A 373 -23.71 -17.56 33.96
C LYS A 373 -24.09 -16.06 34.10
N ILE A 374 -23.11 -15.16 34.21
CA ILE A 374 -23.34 -13.72 34.34
C ILE A 374 -23.80 -13.20 32.97
N ASN A 375 -25.11 -13.00 32.83
CA ASN A 375 -25.84 -12.24 31.81
C ASN A 375 -25.31 -12.28 30.35
N LYS A 376 -26.14 -12.80 29.43
CA LYS A 376 -25.91 -13.05 27.99
C LYS A 376 -25.48 -11.85 27.11
N ASN A 377 -25.21 -10.67 27.67
CA ASN A 377 -24.88 -9.44 26.95
C ASN A 377 -23.49 -8.85 27.28
N LYS A 378 -22.51 -9.64 27.75
CA LYS A 378 -21.23 -9.10 28.24
C LYS A 378 -20.05 -9.38 27.31
N CYS A 379 -19.47 -8.28 26.83
CA CYS A 379 -18.11 -8.06 26.31
C CYS A 379 -17.31 -9.32 25.98
N TYR A 380 -17.68 -9.97 24.89
CA TYR A 380 -16.94 -11.07 24.31
C TYR A 380 -16.10 -10.56 23.15
N ASP A 381 -14.81 -10.88 23.15
CA ASP A 381 -13.96 -10.67 21.99
C ASP A 381 -14.19 -11.83 21.03
N GLU A 382 -14.90 -11.58 19.93
CA GLU A 382 -15.18 -12.62 18.93
C GLU A 382 -13.91 -13.18 18.28
N GLN A 383 -12.82 -12.42 18.30
CA GLN A 383 -11.57 -12.73 17.60
C GLN A 383 -10.37 -12.14 18.36
N TYR A 384 -9.63 -12.98 19.08
CA TYR A 384 -8.37 -12.58 19.73
C TYR A 384 -7.20 -13.38 19.15
N TYR A 385 -6.16 -12.68 18.69
CA TYR A 385 -5.01 -13.25 17.99
C TYR A 385 -3.70 -12.67 18.52
N GLY A 386 -3.27 -13.07 19.72
CA GLY A 386 -1.90 -12.91 20.23
C GLY A 386 -1.25 -11.55 20.05
N PHE A 387 -1.92 -10.45 20.44
CA PHE A 387 -1.32 -9.12 20.26
C PHE A 387 0.04 -9.00 20.94
N SER A 388 0.97 -8.34 20.26
CA SER A 388 2.22 -7.85 20.84
C SER A 388 1.98 -6.56 21.61
N GLU A 389 2.91 -6.21 22.50
CA GLU A 389 2.87 -4.97 23.27
C GLU A 389 2.70 -3.72 22.38
N ILE A 390 3.48 -3.63 21.30
CA ILE A 390 3.40 -2.51 20.36
C ILE A 390 2.04 -2.44 19.65
N GLU A 391 1.43 -3.59 19.34
CA GLU A 391 0.08 -3.63 18.76
C GLU A 391 -0.94 -3.08 19.77
N LEU A 392 -0.86 -3.46 21.04
CA LEU A 392 -1.76 -2.95 22.08
C LEU A 392 -1.64 -1.43 22.25
N ILE A 393 -0.41 -0.90 22.26
CA ILE A 393 -0.13 0.54 22.34
C ILE A 393 -0.75 1.28 21.15
N ASN A 394 -0.47 0.81 19.94
CA ASN A 394 -0.93 1.45 18.71
C ASN A 394 -2.45 1.44 18.58
N LYS A 395 -3.08 0.29 18.89
CA LYS A 395 -4.53 0.12 18.93
C LYS A 395 -5.18 1.13 19.85
N LYS A 396 -4.70 1.20 21.09
CA LYS A 396 -5.21 2.14 22.10
C LYS A 396 -5.05 3.59 21.66
N LYS A 397 -3.88 3.97 21.15
CA LYS A 397 -3.62 5.35 20.74
C LYS A 397 -4.58 5.81 19.63
N VAL A 398 -4.81 4.98 18.62
CA VAL A 398 -5.79 5.28 17.57
C VAL A 398 -7.21 5.31 18.13
N PHE A 399 -7.60 4.33 18.96
CA PHE A 399 -8.94 4.29 19.54
C PHE A 399 -9.25 5.54 20.39
N ASP A 400 -8.37 5.90 21.33
CA ASP A 400 -8.55 7.07 22.19
C ASP A 400 -8.69 8.35 21.35
N PHE A 401 -7.91 8.50 20.27
CA PHE A 401 -8.07 9.61 19.32
C PHE A 401 -9.45 9.59 18.63
N MET A 402 -9.88 8.45 18.11
CA MET A 402 -11.16 8.32 17.42
C MET A 402 -12.34 8.70 18.32
N GLU A 403 -12.28 8.39 19.62
CA GLU A 403 -13.33 8.76 20.58
C GLU A 403 -13.48 10.27 20.77
N TYR A 404 -12.37 11.00 20.71
CA TYR A 404 -12.35 12.45 20.93
C TYR A 404 -12.30 13.27 19.64
N TYR A 405 -12.21 12.64 18.46
CA TYR A 405 -12.04 13.34 17.19
C TYR A 405 -13.07 14.45 16.96
N GLU A 406 -14.36 14.19 17.22
CA GLU A 406 -15.41 15.22 17.04
C GLU A 406 -15.25 16.42 17.98
N GLU A 407 -14.73 16.22 19.21
CA GLU A 407 -14.47 17.32 20.13
C GLU A 407 -13.24 18.11 19.73
N ILE A 408 -12.19 17.42 19.26
CA ILE A 408 -10.98 18.01 18.69
C ILE A 408 -11.36 18.86 17.46
N LYS A 409 -12.20 18.31 16.57
CA LYS A 409 -12.74 19.00 15.40
C LYS A 409 -13.51 20.27 15.79
N GLY A 410 -14.33 20.20 16.84
CA GLY A 410 -14.98 21.38 17.42
C GLY A 410 -13.98 22.45 17.83
N LYS A 411 -12.89 22.07 18.50
CA LYS A 411 -11.82 23.00 18.93
C LYS A 411 -11.02 23.59 17.77
N LEU A 412 -10.73 22.81 16.73
CA LEU A 412 -10.08 23.30 15.52
C LEU A 412 -10.90 24.38 14.80
N ASN A 413 -12.23 24.38 14.98
CA ASN A 413 -13.12 25.42 14.44
C ASN A 413 -13.16 26.70 15.27
N GLU A 414 -13.04 26.60 16.60
CA GLU A 414 -13.10 27.76 17.51
C GLU A 414 -11.81 28.58 17.49
N VAL A 415 -10.67 27.93 17.22
CA VAL A 415 -9.34 28.51 17.42
C VAL A 415 -8.74 29.01 16.10
N PRO A 416 -8.14 30.22 16.05
CA PRO A 416 -7.42 30.70 14.87
C PRO A 416 -6.31 29.72 14.44
N ILE A 417 -6.13 29.53 13.13
CA ILE A 417 -5.21 28.54 12.51
C ILE A 417 -3.81 28.53 13.15
N ASN A 418 -3.27 29.69 13.51
CA ASN A 418 -1.93 29.83 14.10
C ASN A 418 -1.77 29.26 15.52
N LYS A 419 -2.87 28.95 16.22
CA LYS A 419 -2.86 28.37 17.58
C LYS A 419 -3.12 26.86 17.59
N ASN A 420 -3.46 26.23 16.46
CA ASN A 420 -3.75 24.80 16.36
C ASN A 420 -2.51 23.88 16.30
N LYS A 421 -1.29 24.43 16.41
CA LYS A 421 -0.05 23.70 16.13
C LYS A 421 0.08 22.37 16.89
N GLU A 422 -0.28 22.33 18.17
CA GLU A 422 -0.16 21.11 18.97
C GLU A 422 -1.19 20.03 18.55
N TYR A 423 -2.43 20.42 18.24
CA TYR A 423 -3.44 19.49 17.70
C TYR A 423 -3.06 18.99 16.31
N CYS A 424 -2.62 19.89 15.43
CA CYS A 424 -2.19 19.52 14.08
C CYS A 424 -1.03 18.52 14.15
N GLN A 425 -0.04 18.76 15.02
CA GLN A 425 1.06 17.82 15.22
C GLN A 425 0.57 16.44 15.70
N TYR A 426 -0.30 16.41 16.71
CA TYR A 426 -0.85 15.15 17.22
C TYR A 426 -1.66 14.40 16.14
N ILE A 427 -2.49 15.12 15.36
CA ILE A 427 -3.24 14.54 14.24
C ILE A 427 -2.29 13.96 13.20
N LYS A 428 -1.22 14.69 12.82
CA LYS A 428 -0.20 14.18 11.90
C LYS A 428 0.41 12.88 12.43
N ASP A 429 0.77 12.82 13.71
CA ASP A 429 1.36 11.64 14.34
C ASP A 429 0.41 10.43 14.29
N ILE A 430 -0.90 10.64 14.49
CA ILE A 430 -1.91 9.58 14.37
C ILE A 430 -2.05 9.08 12.93
N PHE A 431 -2.06 9.97 11.93
CA PHE A 431 -2.13 9.58 10.52
C PHE A 431 -0.84 8.86 10.06
N GLU A 432 0.31 9.24 10.59
CA GLU A 432 1.56 8.49 10.39
C GLU A 432 1.49 7.10 11.03
N LEU A 433 0.93 7.00 12.24
CA LEU A 433 0.69 5.73 12.91
C LEU A 433 -0.26 4.83 12.12
N TYR A 434 -1.32 5.38 11.52
CA TYR A 434 -2.20 4.64 10.62
C TYR A 434 -1.43 3.99 9.47
N LYS A 435 -0.50 4.71 8.81
CA LYS A 435 0.34 4.15 7.73
C LYS A 435 1.26 3.04 8.22
N ILE A 436 1.72 3.09 9.47
CA ILE A 436 2.52 2.02 10.09
C ILE A 436 1.63 0.81 10.34
N MET A 437 0.47 1.01 10.97
CA MET A 437 -0.49 -0.05 11.26
C MET A 437 -0.97 -0.75 9.99
N GLU A 438 -1.32 0.00 8.93
CA GLU A 438 -1.71 -0.54 7.63
C GLU A 438 -0.63 -1.48 7.06
N ARG A 439 0.64 -1.07 7.12
CA ARG A 439 1.78 -1.86 6.63
C ARG A 439 2.07 -3.08 7.48
N GLN A 440 1.86 -3.00 8.79
CA GLN A 440 2.10 -4.09 9.73
C GLN A 440 0.90 -5.03 9.88
N ASN A 441 -0.25 -4.74 9.27
CA ASN A 441 -1.49 -5.49 9.43
C ASN A 441 -1.51 -6.87 8.72
N VAL A 442 -0.37 -7.54 8.59
CA VAL A 442 -0.23 -8.85 7.93
C VAL A 442 -1.03 -9.93 8.65
N SER A 443 -1.15 -9.85 9.98
CA SER A 443 -1.98 -10.74 10.80
C SER A 443 -3.41 -10.24 11.02
N HIS A 444 -3.86 -9.21 10.29
CA HIS A 444 -5.17 -8.58 10.46
C HIS A 444 -5.44 -8.08 11.89
N SER A 445 -4.39 -7.83 12.68
CA SER A 445 -4.48 -7.42 14.08
C SER A 445 -5.13 -6.06 14.25
N TYR A 446 -4.90 -5.11 13.35
CA TYR A 446 -5.42 -3.73 13.41
C TYR A 446 -6.74 -3.53 12.64
N SER A 447 -7.42 -4.62 12.23
CA SER A 447 -8.52 -4.53 11.27
C SER A 447 -9.69 -3.67 11.74
N GLU A 448 -10.00 -3.67 13.03
CA GLU A 448 -11.11 -2.89 13.58
C GLU A 448 -10.77 -1.39 13.60
N GLU A 449 -9.58 -1.04 14.08
CA GLU A 449 -9.11 0.35 14.16
C GLU A 449 -8.93 0.94 12.76
N LEU A 450 -8.29 0.21 11.85
CA LEU A 450 -8.10 0.65 10.46
C LEU A 450 -9.43 0.85 9.74
N LYS A 451 -10.41 -0.03 9.96
CA LYS A 451 -11.74 0.09 9.37
C LYS A 451 -12.49 1.30 9.91
N HIS A 452 -12.45 1.53 11.23
CA HIS A 452 -13.08 2.70 11.83
C HIS A 452 -12.42 3.98 11.28
N PHE A 453 -11.09 4.06 11.32
CA PHE A 453 -10.33 5.19 10.79
C PHE A 453 -10.66 5.47 9.31
N TRP A 454 -10.66 4.42 8.48
CA TRP A 454 -11.01 4.53 7.06
C TRP A 454 -12.43 5.06 6.87
N ASN A 455 -13.43 4.51 7.57
CA ASN A 455 -14.81 4.97 7.44
C ASN A 455 -14.99 6.45 7.81
N THR A 456 -14.23 6.95 8.79
CA THR A 456 -14.29 8.36 9.22
C THR A 456 -13.62 9.29 8.22
N PHE A 457 -12.41 8.96 7.77
CA PHE A 457 -11.58 9.90 7.00
C PHE A 457 -11.57 9.67 5.49
N SER A 458 -12.15 8.59 4.97
CA SER A 458 -12.14 8.33 3.51
C SER A 458 -13.01 9.29 2.71
N SER A 459 -13.91 10.03 3.36
CA SER A 459 -14.63 11.09 2.69
C SER A 459 -13.70 12.29 2.47
N ASN A 460 -13.62 12.81 1.24
CA ASN A 460 -12.80 13.98 0.94
C ASN A 460 -13.15 15.19 1.82
N GLY A 461 -14.38 15.27 2.34
CA GLY A 461 -14.82 16.35 3.22
C GLY A 461 -14.03 16.46 4.52
N GLU A 462 -13.80 15.35 5.23
CA GLU A 462 -13.05 15.36 6.49
C GLU A 462 -11.57 15.66 6.30
N LEU A 463 -10.95 15.07 5.26
CA LEU A 463 -9.55 15.37 4.93
C LEU A 463 -9.37 16.83 4.50
N ASN A 464 -10.30 17.37 3.70
CA ASN A 464 -10.30 18.77 3.31
C ASN A 464 -10.42 19.70 4.52
N PHE A 465 -11.32 19.36 5.45
CA PHE A 465 -11.47 20.12 6.69
C PHE A 465 -10.16 20.17 7.49
N LEU A 466 -9.52 19.01 7.69
CA LEU A 466 -8.27 18.95 8.43
C LEU A 466 -7.15 19.68 7.72
N GLU A 467 -7.03 19.60 6.40
CA GLU A 467 -6.00 20.33 5.64
C GLU A 467 -6.27 21.84 5.57
N GLU A 468 -7.53 22.29 5.67
CA GLU A 468 -7.83 23.72 5.81
C GLU A 468 -7.37 24.24 7.19
N LYS A 469 -7.67 23.51 8.26
CA LYS A 469 -7.35 23.93 9.64
C LYS A 469 -5.90 23.67 10.03
N CYS A 470 -5.30 22.65 9.44
CA CYS A 470 -3.96 22.16 9.67
C CYS A 470 -3.29 21.92 8.31
N PRO A 471 -2.87 22.99 7.63
CA PRO A 471 -2.29 22.88 6.30
C PRO A 471 -0.96 22.13 6.31
N ASP A 472 -0.66 21.52 5.16
CA ASP A 472 0.61 20.89 4.88
C ASP A 472 0.86 19.65 5.78
N MET A 473 -0.13 18.80 6.02
CA MET A 473 0.05 17.54 6.79
C MET A 473 0.14 16.28 5.91
N CYS A 474 -0.05 16.43 4.59
CA CYS A 474 -0.03 15.33 3.62
C CYS A 474 -1.15 14.29 3.85
N LEU A 475 -2.25 14.68 4.51
CA LEU A 475 -3.31 13.76 4.91
C LEU A 475 -3.97 13.07 3.71
N TYR A 476 -4.03 13.74 2.56
CA TYR A 476 -4.56 13.18 1.32
C TYR A 476 -3.88 11.89 0.86
N PHE A 477 -2.63 11.65 1.28
CA PHE A 477 -1.89 10.45 0.92
C PHE A 477 -2.08 9.28 1.89
N VAL A 478 -2.84 9.46 2.99
CA VAL A 478 -2.97 8.45 4.04
C VAL A 478 -3.51 7.11 3.50
N PHE A 479 -4.45 7.15 2.56
CA PHE A 479 -5.04 5.93 1.97
C PHE A 479 -4.38 5.51 0.65
N ASN A 480 -3.31 6.17 0.23
CA ASN A 480 -2.57 5.78 -0.96
C ASN A 480 -1.66 4.58 -0.64
N LYS A 481 -2.02 3.41 -1.16
CA LYS A 481 -1.28 2.14 -0.95
C LYS A 481 0.12 2.13 -1.57
N LYS A 482 0.40 2.98 -2.58
CA LYS A 482 1.73 3.11 -3.23
C LYS A 482 2.73 3.76 -2.28
N PHE A 483 2.28 4.69 -1.45
CA PHE A 483 3.14 5.41 -0.54
C PHE A 483 3.30 4.67 0.77
N LYS A 484 4.57 4.46 1.13
CA LYS A 484 4.96 3.93 2.42
C LYS A 484 4.58 4.95 3.51
N THR A 485 5.20 6.12 3.51
CA THR A 485 4.99 7.17 4.51
C THR A 485 3.77 8.06 4.19
N LEU A 486 3.29 8.80 5.19
CA LEU A 486 2.22 9.79 5.02
C LEU A 486 2.65 10.93 4.09
N CYS A 487 3.86 11.46 4.31
CA CYS A 487 4.48 12.44 3.42
C CYS A 487 5.58 11.75 2.58
N PRO A 488 5.29 11.31 1.34
CA PRO A 488 6.24 10.54 0.52
C PRO A 488 7.44 11.34 0.01
N PHE A 489 7.39 12.67 0.11
CA PHE A 489 8.44 13.58 -0.34
C PHE A 489 9.23 14.22 0.83
N GLU A 490 8.90 13.89 2.09
CA GLU A 490 9.61 14.38 3.28
C GLU A 490 10.53 13.26 3.83
N GLU A 491 11.71 13.63 4.35
CA GLU A 491 12.61 12.71 5.09
C GLU A 491 12.61 13.02 6.59
N LYS A 492 12.62 11.98 7.44
CA LYS A 492 12.92 12.06 8.87
C LYS A 492 14.42 11.82 9.11
N THR A 493 15.28 12.76 8.75
CA THR A 493 16.66 12.81 9.26
C THR A 493 17.21 14.24 9.26
N ILE A 494 17.27 14.77 10.49
CA ILE A 494 18.23 15.69 11.13
C ILE A 494 18.67 16.95 10.35
N VAL A 495 18.12 18.08 10.84
CA VAL A 495 18.74 19.37 11.27
C VAL A 495 19.89 20.00 10.47
N ASP A 496 20.80 19.27 9.84
CA ASP A 496 22.05 19.82 9.29
C ASP A 496 21.88 20.50 7.91
N ALA A 497 20.83 20.16 7.16
CA ALA A 497 20.62 20.73 5.82
C ALA A 497 20.11 22.18 5.85
N LYS A 498 19.35 22.58 6.88
CA LYS A 498 18.73 23.92 6.95
C LYS A 498 19.77 25.03 7.09
N GLU A 499 20.82 24.80 7.86
CA GLU A 499 21.88 25.78 8.13
C GLU A 499 22.82 25.97 6.92
N ILE A 500 22.98 24.92 6.09
CA ILE A 500 23.79 24.97 4.85
C ILE A 500 23.08 25.76 3.74
N ILE A 501 21.74 25.68 3.65
CA ILE A 501 20.96 26.35 2.58
C ILE A 501 20.95 27.87 2.77
N TYR A 502 20.65 28.34 3.99
CA TYR A 502 20.48 29.78 4.27
C TYR A 502 21.79 30.55 4.06
N ASN A 503 22.92 29.97 4.48
CA ASN A 503 24.25 30.58 4.35
C ASN A 503 24.83 30.56 2.93
N SER A 504 24.24 29.79 1.99
CA SER A 504 24.80 29.61 0.63
C SER A 504 24.53 30.78 -0.33
N CYS A 505 23.45 31.53 -0.09
CA CYS A 505 23.00 32.62 -0.96
C CYS A 505 23.45 34.01 -0.49
N GLU A 506 23.82 34.18 0.79
CA GLU A 506 24.21 35.50 1.34
C GLU A 506 25.55 36.03 0.78
N LYS A 507 26.37 35.19 0.14
CA LYS A 507 27.68 35.58 -0.43
C LYS A 507 27.62 36.15 -1.87
N LEU A 508 26.44 36.27 -2.48
CA LEU A 508 26.28 36.68 -3.88
C LEU A 508 26.36 38.21 -4.14
N GLU A 509 26.56 39.05 -3.11
CA GLU A 509 26.73 40.51 -3.27
C GLU A 509 27.99 40.93 -4.08
N SER A 510 28.77 40.00 -4.65
CA SER A 510 30.00 40.30 -5.39
C SER A 510 30.09 39.77 -6.84
N ILE A 511 29.03 39.16 -7.40
CA ILE A 511 29.00 38.79 -8.83
C ILE A 511 27.74 39.37 -9.47
N ASN A 512 27.90 40.53 -10.11
CA ASN A 512 26.86 41.22 -10.86
C ASN A 512 26.44 40.43 -12.11
N ALA A 513 25.40 39.61 -11.99
CA ALA A 513 24.47 39.30 -13.07
C ALA A 513 23.15 38.76 -12.48
N PRO A 514 22.11 39.59 -12.30
CA PRO A 514 20.76 39.09 -12.09
C PRO A 514 20.38 38.22 -13.30
N GLY A 515 19.57 37.17 -13.10
CA GLY A 515 18.84 36.55 -14.20
C GLY A 515 18.07 37.64 -14.95
N TYR A 516 18.24 37.69 -16.28
CA TYR A 516 17.69 38.67 -17.21
C TYR A 516 17.11 39.97 -16.59
N VAL A 517 17.98 40.94 -16.29
CA VAL A 517 17.58 42.35 -16.23
C VAL A 517 18.28 43.05 -17.39
N ASP A 518 17.77 42.86 -18.60
CA ASP A 518 18.16 43.69 -19.74
C ASP A 518 17.21 44.91 -19.82
N GLY A 519 17.71 46.05 -19.36
CA GLY A 519 17.71 47.35 -20.03
C GLY A 519 16.42 48.05 -20.49
N ASN A 520 15.30 47.36 -20.71
CA ASN A 520 14.04 47.96 -21.15
C ASN A 520 12.95 47.70 -20.11
N ASP A 521 12.77 48.70 -19.25
CA ASP A 521 11.63 48.95 -18.37
C ASP A 521 10.66 47.76 -18.18
N GLU A 522 10.85 47.05 -17.08
CA GLU A 522 9.81 46.20 -16.49
C GLU A 522 8.58 47.07 -16.18
N LYS A 523 7.70 47.29 -17.17
CA LYS A 523 6.37 47.82 -16.91
C LYS A 523 5.57 46.74 -16.20
N ASN A 524 5.71 46.72 -14.88
CA ASN A 524 4.91 45.88 -14.01
C ASN A 524 3.48 46.46 -13.98
N TYR A 525 2.64 45.99 -14.91
CA TYR A 525 1.24 46.37 -14.93
C TYR A 525 0.59 45.90 -13.62
N ASN A 526 0.11 46.84 -12.81
CA ASN A 526 -0.53 46.51 -11.53
C ASN A 526 -1.92 45.89 -11.77
N LEU A 527 -1.93 44.59 -12.10
CA LEU A 527 -3.10 43.77 -12.42
C LEU A 527 -3.56 42.93 -11.22
N SER A 528 -3.26 43.36 -10.00
CA SER A 528 -3.57 42.63 -8.75
C SER A 528 -5.05 42.33 -8.53
N ASN A 529 -5.93 42.96 -9.30
CA ASN A 529 -7.38 42.77 -9.22
C ASN A 529 -7.88 41.67 -10.16
N LEU A 530 -7.06 41.12 -11.07
CA LEU A 530 -7.47 40.13 -12.07
C LEU A 530 -7.43 38.69 -11.54
N THR A 531 -8.10 37.76 -12.22
CA THR A 531 -8.28 36.36 -11.77
C THR A 531 -6.97 35.59 -11.67
N THR A 532 -6.08 35.79 -12.64
CA THR A 532 -4.71 35.20 -12.67
C THR A 532 -3.86 35.57 -11.45
N SER A 533 -3.99 36.79 -10.92
CA SER A 533 -3.16 37.28 -9.81
C SER A 533 -3.35 36.47 -8.52
N SER A 534 -4.57 36.02 -8.24
CA SER A 534 -4.85 35.19 -7.05
C SER A 534 -4.25 33.79 -7.19
N VAL A 535 -4.26 33.24 -8.40
CA VAL A 535 -3.65 31.93 -8.71
C VAL A 535 -2.14 31.99 -8.51
N TYR A 536 -1.45 32.97 -9.08
CA TYR A 536 0.00 33.11 -8.91
C TYR A 536 0.40 33.43 -7.46
N LYS A 537 -0.41 34.20 -6.73
CA LYS A 537 -0.21 34.43 -5.29
C LYS A 537 -0.25 33.12 -4.50
N GLU A 538 -1.15 32.20 -4.86
CA GLU A 538 -1.21 30.88 -4.26
C GLU A 538 0.03 30.05 -4.61
N LEU A 539 0.43 30.02 -5.88
CA LEU A 539 1.61 29.30 -6.35
C LEU A 539 2.91 29.82 -5.73
N ASN A 540 2.99 31.13 -5.46
CA ASN A 540 4.14 31.79 -4.85
C ASN A 540 4.15 31.80 -3.33
N GLY A 541 3.10 31.28 -2.67
CA GLY A 541 3.04 31.21 -1.21
C GLY A 541 4.30 30.59 -0.61
N GLU A 542 4.62 30.95 0.63
CA GLU A 542 5.77 30.38 1.34
C GLU A 542 5.54 28.90 1.65
N VAL A 543 6.62 28.12 1.65
CA VAL A 543 6.62 26.75 2.19
C VAL A 543 6.95 26.84 3.68
N THR A 544 6.26 26.06 4.52
CA THR A 544 6.52 26.05 5.96
C THR A 544 8.01 25.80 6.23
N LYS A 545 8.67 26.72 6.97
CA LYS A 545 10.13 26.72 7.25
C LYS A 545 10.67 25.40 7.81
N ASP A 546 9.78 24.55 8.33
CA ASP A 546 10.12 23.26 8.91
C ASP A 546 10.20 22.10 7.93
N LYS A 547 9.80 22.30 6.66
CA LYS A 547 9.76 21.26 5.65
C LYS A 547 10.99 21.27 4.77
N SER A 548 11.71 20.14 4.77
CA SER A 548 12.70 19.81 3.75
C SER A 548 12.16 18.67 2.91
N TYR A 549 11.93 18.94 1.62
CA TYR A 549 11.57 17.90 0.67
C TYR A 549 12.84 17.16 0.24
N SER A 550 12.93 15.87 0.55
CA SER A 550 14.10 15.02 0.27
C SER A 550 14.45 15.01 -1.22
N ILE A 551 13.43 15.01 -2.07
CA ILE A 551 13.56 15.06 -3.53
C ILE A 551 14.27 16.32 -4.03
N CYS A 552 14.11 17.45 -3.33
CA CYS A 552 14.77 18.71 -3.69
C CYS A 552 16.24 18.77 -3.23
N LYS A 553 16.71 17.85 -2.36
CA LYS A 553 18.10 17.84 -1.89
C LYS A 553 19.10 17.70 -3.04
N THR A 554 18.71 17.05 -4.14
CA THR A 554 19.51 16.94 -5.37
C THR A 554 19.90 18.31 -5.95
N LEU A 555 19.15 19.38 -5.63
CA LEU A 555 19.44 20.73 -6.09
C LEU A 555 20.36 21.54 -5.17
N LEU A 556 20.69 21.04 -3.98
CA LEU A 556 21.58 21.71 -3.04
C LEU A 556 22.94 22.09 -3.64
N PRO A 557 23.61 21.22 -4.44
CA PRO A 557 24.89 21.56 -5.05
C PRO A 557 24.83 22.78 -5.98
N TYR A 558 23.68 23.03 -6.61
CA TYR A 558 23.50 24.10 -7.59
C TYR A 558 23.07 25.43 -6.96
N ASN A 559 22.63 25.43 -5.70
CA ASN A 559 22.00 26.59 -5.07
C ASN A 559 22.96 27.78 -4.87
N ARG A 560 24.29 27.56 -4.91
CA ARG A 560 25.28 28.65 -4.86
C ARG A 560 25.32 29.45 -6.16
N GLU A 561 25.30 28.78 -7.30
CA GLU A 561 25.37 29.41 -8.63
C GLU A 561 23.99 29.86 -9.13
N HIS A 562 22.94 29.12 -8.75
CA HIS A 562 21.55 29.36 -9.12
C HIS A 562 20.70 29.58 -7.86
N CYS A 563 21.03 30.64 -7.11
CA CYS A 563 20.35 30.93 -5.85
C CYS A 563 18.84 31.06 -6.05
N GLY A 564 18.08 30.27 -5.29
CA GLY A 564 16.62 30.21 -5.36
C GLY A 564 16.08 28.94 -6.00
N ILE A 565 16.89 28.15 -6.72
CA ILE A 565 16.40 26.93 -7.40
C ILE A 565 15.89 25.86 -6.42
N TYR A 566 16.53 25.71 -5.25
CA TYR A 566 16.05 24.80 -4.21
C TYR A 566 14.70 25.25 -3.61
N ASN A 567 14.53 26.56 -3.41
CA ASN A 567 13.27 27.13 -2.90
C ASN A 567 12.15 26.97 -3.94
N LEU A 568 12.46 27.18 -5.22
CA LEU A 568 11.53 26.93 -6.31
C LEU A 568 11.10 25.46 -6.36
N CYS A 569 12.02 24.52 -6.19
CA CYS A 569 11.69 23.10 -6.10
C CYS A 569 10.74 22.81 -4.93
N SER A 570 10.97 23.41 -3.78
CA SER A 570 10.11 23.22 -2.62
C SER A 570 8.68 23.74 -2.88
N LYS A 571 8.54 24.89 -3.54
CA LYS A 571 7.24 25.41 -3.99
C LYS A 571 6.60 24.49 -5.03
N LEU A 572 7.39 23.95 -5.97
CA LEU A 572 6.91 23.03 -6.99
C LEU A 572 6.35 21.74 -6.38
N VAL A 573 7.06 21.10 -5.45
CA VAL A 573 6.58 19.87 -4.77
C VAL A 573 5.24 20.12 -4.09
N ARG A 574 5.08 21.25 -3.38
CA ARG A 574 3.80 21.63 -2.76
C ARG A 574 2.71 21.83 -3.81
N ASN A 575 2.98 22.58 -4.87
CA ASN A 575 2.01 22.90 -5.92
C ASN A 575 1.55 21.63 -6.67
N LEU A 576 2.46 20.72 -7.02
CA LEU A 576 2.14 19.43 -7.66
C LEU A 576 1.42 18.46 -6.71
N THR A 577 1.75 18.50 -5.42
CA THR A 577 1.00 17.73 -4.41
C THR A 577 -0.47 18.17 -4.37
N ARG A 578 -0.74 19.49 -4.37
CA ARG A 578 -2.11 20.02 -4.47
C ARG A 578 -2.77 19.70 -5.81
N LEU A 579 -1.98 19.62 -6.88
CA LEU A 579 -2.50 19.23 -8.20
C LEU A 579 -3.06 17.80 -8.19
N SER A 580 -2.44 16.88 -7.44
CA SER A 580 -2.85 15.47 -7.37
C SER A 580 -4.25 15.22 -6.78
N ILE A 581 -4.75 16.15 -5.97
CA ILE A 581 -6.05 16.03 -5.29
C ILE A 581 -7.19 16.70 -6.09
N MET A 582 -6.87 17.43 -7.15
CA MET A 582 -7.85 18.13 -7.99
C MET A 582 -8.54 17.18 -8.96
N LYS A 583 -9.80 17.49 -9.30
CA LYS A 583 -10.53 16.81 -10.39
C LYS A 583 -9.82 17.07 -11.71
N LYS A 584 -9.88 16.12 -12.65
CA LYS A 584 -9.14 16.18 -13.93
C LYS A 584 -9.25 17.52 -14.67
N LYS A 585 -10.45 18.08 -14.82
CA LYS A 585 -10.64 19.38 -15.53
C LYS A 585 -9.94 20.52 -14.81
N GLU A 586 -10.24 20.72 -13.51
CA GLU A 586 -9.61 21.75 -12.67
C GLU A 586 -8.09 21.57 -12.58
N ARG A 587 -7.64 20.32 -12.58
CA ARG A 587 -6.23 19.94 -12.58
C ARG A 587 -5.53 20.39 -13.87
N ASN A 588 -6.13 20.13 -15.03
CA ASN A 588 -5.58 20.57 -16.32
C ASN A 588 -5.48 22.09 -16.37
N ASP A 589 -6.58 22.77 -16.03
CA ASP A 589 -6.61 24.24 -15.97
C ASP A 589 -5.52 24.77 -15.05
N ARG A 590 -5.31 24.15 -13.87
CA ARG A 590 -4.27 24.54 -12.92
C ARG A 590 -2.85 24.21 -13.41
N CYS A 591 -2.67 23.13 -14.15
CA CYS A 591 -1.37 22.76 -14.69
C CYS A 591 -0.86 23.81 -15.69
N GLU A 592 -1.73 24.37 -16.54
CA GLU A 592 -1.37 25.46 -17.48
C GLU A 592 -0.73 26.65 -16.72
N TYR A 593 -1.35 27.09 -15.61
CA TYR A 593 -0.78 28.13 -14.75
C TYR A 593 0.56 27.73 -14.14
N ILE A 594 0.72 26.47 -13.69
CA ILE A 594 1.97 25.99 -13.09
C ILE A 594 3.09 26.00 -14.12
N THR A 595 2.81 25.62 -15.37
CA THR A 595 3.79 25.61 -16.47
C THR A 595 4.32 27.02 -16.72
N HIS A 596 3.44 28.00 -16.93
CA HIS A 596 3.86 29.40 -17.11
C HIS A 596 4.56 29.97 -15.86
N TRP A 597 4.09 29.63 -14.67
CA TRP A 597 4.70 30.04 -13.40
C TRP A 597 6.14 29.50 -13.26
N ILE A 598 6.39 28.24 -13.62
CA ILE A 598 7.74 27.66 -13.54
C ILE A 598 8.74 28.46 -14.39
N TYR A 599 8.40 28.76 -15.65
CA TYR A 599 9.32 29.50 -16.51
C TYR A 599 9.52 30.94 -16.03
N ASP A 600 8.46 31.60 -15.56
CA ASP A 600 8.53 32.94 -14.96
C ASP A 600 9.46 32.97 -13.74
N GLU A 601 9.37 31.97 -12.86
CA GLU A 601 10.24 31.87 -11.68
C GLU A 601 11.67 31.45 -12.03
N LEU A 602 11.88 30.58 -13.02
CA LEU A 602 13.21 30.25 -13.52
C LEU A 602 13.89 31.49 -14.11
N GLY A 603 13.16 32.35 -14.83
CA GLY A 603 13.73 33.59 -15.38
C GLY A 603 14.25 34.56 -14.33
N LYS A 604 13.79 34.46 -13.09
CA LYS A 604 14.24 35.30 -11.96
C LYS A 604 15.51 34.76 -11.29
N ILE A 605 15.91 33.52 -11.56
CA ILE A 605 17.08 32.89 -10.95
C ILE A 605 18.35 33.30 -11.72
N PRO A 606 19.43 33.70 -11.02
CA PRO A 606 20.67 34.10 -11.66
C PRO A 606 21.36 32.95 -12.41
N ASN A 607 22.18 33.33 -13.40
CA ASN A 607 23.02 32.42 -14.19
C ASN A 607 22.27 31.36 -15.00
N ILE A 608 20.97 31.54 -15.27
CA ILE A 608 20.22 30.66 -16.19
C ILE A 608 20.34 31.19 -17.62
N ASP A 609 20.70 30.31 -18.56
CA ASP A 609 20.71 30.63 -20.00
C ASP A 609 19.28 30.92 -20.49
N SER A 610 18.99 32.19 -20.78
CA SER A 610 17.66 32.65 -21.21
C SER A 610 17.29 32.24 -22.62
N LYS A 611 18.28 31.94 -23.49
CA LYS A 611 18.01 31.55 -24.88
C LYS A 611 17.67 30.08 -25.00
N ASN A 612 18.29 29.25 -24.17
CA ASN A 612 17.95 27.83 -24.06
C ASN A 612 18.21 27.33 -22.63
N ILE A 613 17.15 27.29 -21.82
CA ILE A 613 17.27 26.90 -20.40
C ILE A 613 17.81 25.48 -20.23
N TYR A 614 17.64 24.61 -21.24
CA TYR A 614 18.15 23.25 -21.22
C TYR A 614 19.67 23.20 -21.07
N ASN A 615 20.42 24.22 -21.49
CA ASN A 615 21.87 24.27 -21.36
C ASN A 615 22.31 24.32 -19.88
N THR A 616 21.47 24.86 -19.01
CA THR A 616 21.74 24.98 -17.58
C THR A 616 21.53 23.64 -16.88
N VAL A 617 22.59 23.04 -16.33
CA VAL A 617 22.55 21.72 -15.66
C VAL A 617 21.51 21.69 -14.54
N ALA A 618 21.49 22.73 -13.71
CA ALA A 618 20.57 22.85 -12.59
C ALA A 618 19.09 22.84 -13.02
N VAL A 619 18.78 23.44 -14.17
CA VAL A 619 17.42 23.45 -14.74
C VAL A 619 17.03 22.08 -15.26
N ARG A 620 17.94 21.34 -15.90
CA ARG A 620 17.69 19.96 -16.33
C ARG A 620 17.35 19.06 -15.15
N GLU A 621 18.15 19.15 -14.07
CA GLU A 621 17.87 18.41 -12.84
C GLU A 621 16.54 18.85 -12.20
N PHE A 622 16.23 20.14 -12.18
CA PHE A 622 14.95 20.65 -11.68
C PHE A 622 13.73 20.05 -12.42
N PHE A 623 13.74 20.05 -13.76
CA PHE A 623 12.63 19.47 -14.52
C PHE A 623 12.54 17.95 -14.40
N LYS A 624 13.69 17.26 -14.36
CA LYS A 624 13.74 15.83 -14.07
C LYS A 624 13.05 15.50 -12.73
N LEU A 625 13.34 16.26 -11.68
CA LEU A 625 12.64 16.14 -10.39
C LEU A 625 11.15 16.40 -10.53
N GLY A 626 10.75 17.42 -11.31
CA GLY A 626 9.36 17.70 -11.64
C GLY A 626 8.63 16.48 -12.23
N TYR A 627 9.22 15.82 -13.23
CA TYR A 627 8.66 14.60 -13.82
C TYR A 627 8.64 13.42 -12.84
N GLU A 628 9.67 13.25 -12.01
CA GLU A 628 9.67 12.21 -10.97
C GLU A 628 8.53 12.40 -9.97
N ILE A 629 8.23 13.64 -9.58
CA ILE A 629 7.12 13.99 -8.69
C ILE A 629 5.78 13.65 -9.38
N LEU A 630 5.59 14.12 -10.62
CA LEU A 630 4.38 13.86 -11.40
C LEU A 630 4.12 12.36 -11.58
N HIS A 631 5.15 11.59 -11.95
CA HIS A 631 5.07 10.14 -12.09
C HIS A 631 4.77 9.43 -10.75
N LYS A 632 5.37 9.90 -9.65
CA LYS A 632 5.03 9.37 -8.31
C LYS A 632 3.56 9.63 -7.96
N LEU A 633 3.02 10.77 -8.37
CA LEU A 633 1.63 11.19 -8.16
C LEU A 633 0.62 10.65 -9.20
N ASP A 634 1.08 9.88 -10.19
CA ASP A 634 0.26 9.35 -11.30
C ASP A 634 -0.45 10.47 -12.12
N ILE A 635 0.23 11.60 -12.29
CA ILE A 635 -0.20 12.73 -13.11
C ILE A 635 0.59 12.68 -14.43
N PHE A 636 -0.09 12.41 -15.54
CA PHE A 636 0.51 12.29 -16.87
C PHE A 636 0.01 13.36 -17.85
N ASP A 637 -1.01 14.11 -17.45
CA ASP A 637 -1.65 15.18 -18.21
C ASP A 637 -1.00 16.55 -17.96
N CYS A 638 -0.04 16.65 -17.05
CA CYS A 638 0.73 17.86 -16.79
C CYS A 638 2.18 17.67 -17.27
N LEU A 639 2.55 18.30 -18.38
CA LEU A 639 3.86 18.15 -19.00
C LEU A 639 4.55 19.50 -19.10
N PHE A 640 5.81 19.54 -18.66
CA PHE A 640 6.69 20.67 -18.92
C PHE A 640 7.40 20.45 -20.25
N ASN A 641 7.69 21.51 -21.00
CA ASN A 641 8.60 21.42 -22.13
C ASN A 641 10.00 21.83 -21.64
N THR A 642 11.03 21.15 -22.12
CA THR A 642 12.40 21.41 -21.66
C THR A 642 13.38 21.65 -22.79
N VAL A 643 12.99 21.41 -24.05
CA VAL A 643 13.90 21.47 -25.20
C VAL A 643 13.66 22.77 -25.97
N ASN A 644 14.73 23.49 -26.28
CA ASN A 644 14.71 24.75 -27.05
C ASN A 644 13.80 25.83 -26.46
N ILE A 645 13.72 25.91 -25.13
CA ILE A 645 12.90 26.90 -24.43
C ILE A 645 13.69 28.19 -24.25
N ASN A 646 13.16 29.26 -24.84
CA ASN A 646 13.61 30.64 -24.66
C ASN A 646 12.71 31.34 -23.63
N LEU A 647 13.30 31.92 -22.58
CA LEU A 647 12.58 32.54 -21.47
C LEU A 647 11.84 33.84 -21.85
N GLU A 648 12.32 34.60 -22.84
CA GLU A 648 11.61 35.78 -23.34
C GLU A 648 10.30 35.35 -24.03
N ASN A 649 10.36 34.32 -24.88
CA ASN A 649 9.16 33.77 -25.51
C ASN A 649 8.17 33.25 -24.45
N GLN A 650 8.66 32.50 -23.44
CA GLN A 650 7.79 32.00 -22.36
C GLN A 650 7.12 33.12 -21.55
N ARG A 651 7.80 34.25 -21.39
CA ARG A 651 7.23 35.45 -20.74
C ARG A 651 6.12 36.06 -21.59
N GLU A 652 6.33 36.22 -22.90
CA GLU A 652 5.29 36.70 -23.81
C GLU A 652 4.08 35.76 -23.87
N GLU A 653 4.31 34.44 -23.93
CA GLU A 653 3.27 33.40 -23.88
C GLU A 653 2.46 33.50 -22.58
N LYS A 654 3.12 33.69 -21.43
CA LYS A 654 2.45 33.91 -20.13
C LYS A 654 1.54 35.14 -20.16
N TYR A 655 1.98 36.26 -20.72
CA TYR A 655 1.13 37.46 -20.83
C TYR A 655 -0.10 37.23 -21.71
N LEU A 656 0.05 36.50 -22.82
CA LEU A 656 -1.07 36.12 -23.69
C LEU A 656 -2.04 35.18 -22.95
N HIS A 657 -1.53 34.13 -22.30
CA HIS A 657 -2.30 33.23 -21.45
C HIS A 657 -3.11 34.02 -20.41
N ASP A 658 -2.45 34.90 -19.64
CA ASP A 658 -3.08 35.68 -18.59
C ASP A 658 -4.15 36.62 -19.14
N TYR A 659 -3.91 37.25 -20.29
CA TYR A 659 -4.92 38.05 -20.99
C TYR A 659 -6.19 37.24 -21.28
N PHE A 660 -6.07 36.06 -21.91
CA PHE A 660 -7.25 35.25 -22.23
C PHE A 660 -7.97 34.71 -20.99
N LYS A 661 -7.26 34.39 -19.90
CA LYS A 661 -7.86 33.96 -18.63
C LYS A 661 -8.55 35.10 -17.88
N ASN A 662 -8.09 36.34 -18.08
CA ASN A 662 -8.65 37.54 -17.45
C ASN A 662 -9.74 38.23 -18.30
N TYR A 663 -9.87 37.87 -19.59
CA TYR A 663 -10.70 38.57 -20.58
C TYR A 663 -12.12 38.89 -20.09
N GLU A 664 -12.86 37.90 -19.60
CA GLU A 664 -14.23 38.06 -19.12
C GLU A 664 -14.34 39.08 -17.98
N LYS A 665 -13.39 39.05 -17.04
CA LYS A 665 -13.36 39.98 -15.91
C LYS A 665 -13.02 41.39 -16.37
N MET A 666 -12.07 41.53 -17.31
CA MET A 666 -11.73 42.81 -17.89
C MET A 666 -12.90 43.41 -18.68
N ASN A 667 -13.66 42.59 -19.40
CA ASN A 667 -14.82 43.05 -20.18
C ASN A 667 -16.01 43.49 -19.28
N GLY A 668 -16.09 42.97 -18.06
CA GLY A 668 -17.13 43.33 -17.09
C GLY A 668 -16.76 44.48 -16.12
N ASP A 669 -15.50 44.89 -16.06
CA ASP A 669 -15.04 45.99 -15.20
C ASP A 669 -15.39 47.36 -15.84
N ASP A 670 -16.04 48.25 -15.07
CA ASP A 670 -16.34 49.61 -15.54
C ASP A 670 -15.05 50.45 -15.61
N ALA A 671 -14.57 50.72 -16.83
CA ALA A 671 -13.35 51.48 -17.12
C ALA A 671 -13.43 52.98 -16.73
N SER A 672 -14.51 53.40 -16.07
CA SER A 672 -14.78 54.76 -15.62
C SER A 672 -13.90 55.24 -14.45
N ASN A 673 -13.15 54.35 -13.79
CA ASN A 673 -12.16 54.73 -12.78
C ASN A 673 -10.83 55.16 -13.42
N THR A 674 -10.56 56.47 -13.43
CA THR A 674 -9.49 57.14 -14.19
C THR A 674 -8.09 56.53 -14.05
N ASN A 675 -7.67 56.08 -12.85
CA ASN A 675 -6.33 55.49 -12.66
C ASN A 675 -6.23 54.00 -13.07
N LYS A 676 -7.34 53.24 -12.99
CA LYS A 676 -7.37 51.82 -13.40
C LYS A 676 -7.45 51.69 -14.92
N GLY A 677 -8.21 52.59 -15.56
CA GLY A 677 -8.37 52.64 -17.01
C GLY A 677 -7.05 52.87 -17.76
N GLU A 678 -6.18 53.77 -17.28
CA GLU A 678 -4.87 54.03 -17.91
C GLU A 678 -3.96 52.80 -17.86
N THR A 679 -3.90 52.09 -16.72
CA THR A 679 -3.09 50.87 -16.58
C THR A 679 -3.60 49.73 -17.47
N TYR A 680 -4.91 49.52 -17.53
CA TYR A 680 -5.52 48.54 -18.44
C TYR A 680 -5.25 48.89 -19.90
N PHE A 681 -5.30 50.17 -20.26
CA PHE A 681 -5.03 50.60 -21.61
C PHE A 681 -3.58 50.31 -22.02
N GLU A 682 -2.59 50.69 -21.20
CA GLU A 682 -1.19 50.40 -21.51
C GLU A 682 -0.92 48.90 -21.63
N TYR A 683 -1.58 48.09 -20.79
CA TYR A 683 -1.52 46.64 -20.88
C TYR A 683 -2.12 46.11 -22.18
N LEU A 684 -3.27 46.62 -22.62
CA LEU A 684 -3.89 46.21 -23.88
C LEU A 684 -3.06 46.57 -25.10
N VAL A 685 -2.37 47.71 -25.09
CA VAL A 685 -1.44 48.08 -26.18
C VAL A 685 -0.32 47.07 -26.29
N TYR A 686 0.27 46.70 -25.16
CA TYR A 686 1.31 45.68 -25.11
C TYR A 686 0.80 44.31 -25.58
N ILE A 687 -0.35 43.86 -25.08
CA ILE A 687 -0.99 42.61 -25.51
C ILE A 687 -1.36 42.65 -27.00
N ASN A 688 -1.80 43.78 -27.54
CA ASN A 688 -2.13 43.89 -28.97
C ASN A 688 -0.90 43.64 -29.86
N GLY A 689 0.27 44.13 -29.45
CA GLY A 689 1.54 43.84 -30.12
C GLY A 689 1.92 42.36 -30.05
N LEU A 690 1.76 41.72 -28.88
CA LEU A 690 1.97 40.27 -28.75
C LEU A 690 0.96 39.47 -29.57
N TYR A 691 -0.31 39.89 -29.58
CA TYR A 691 -1.35 39.23 -30.36
C TYR A 691 -1.03 39.26 -31.87
N GLU A 692 -0.56 40.41 -32.38
CA GLU A 692 -0.06 40.55 -33.75
C GLU A 692 1.15 39.66 -34.04
N LYS A 693 2.11 39.57 -33.11
CA LYS A 693 3.31 38.73 -33.24
C LYS A 693 2.97 37.25 -33.36
N TYR A 694 1.98 36.75 -32.60
CA TYR A 694 1.71 35.32 -32.46
C TYR A 694 0.56 34.80 -33.34
N ILE A 695 -0.39 35.64 -33.76
CA ILE A 695 -1.58 35.20 -34.49
C ILE A 695 -1.26 34.38 -35.74
N GLY A 696 -0.26 34.77 -36.54
CA GLY A 696 0.07 34.10 -37.80
C GLY A 696 0.59 32.68 -37.63
N ASN A 697 1.23 32.37 -36.50
CA ASN A 697 1.76 31.03 -36.22
C ASN A 697 0.78 30.19 -35.39
N CYS A 698 0.02 30.84 -34.52
CA CYS A 698 -0.90 30.17 -33.61
C CYS A 698 -2.30 29.95 -34.19
N CYS A 699 -2.70 30.70 -35.22
CA CYS A 699 -4.03 30.61 -35.82
C CYS A 699 -3.97 30.25 -37.29
N TYR A 700 -4.51 29.09 -37.62
CA TYR A 700 -4.61 28.62 -38.98
C TYR A 700 -6.07 28.56 -39.43
N CYS A 701 -6.51 29.57 -40.20
CA CYS A 701 -7.91 29.75 -40.56
C CYS A 701 -8.23 29.23 -41.96
N PHE A 702 -9.34 28.51 -42.10
CA PHE A 702 -9.82 27.96 -43.37
C PHE A 702 -10.95 28.81 -43.94
N THR A 703 -11.05 28.85 -45.27
CA THR A 703 -12.08 29.61 -46.01
C THR A 703 -13.52 29.23 -45.66
N SER A 704 -13.77 28.00 -45.19
CA SER A 704 -15.12 27.48 -44.95
C SER A 704 -15.29 26.67 -43.65
N GLY A 705 -14.41 26.80 -42.66
CA GLY A 705 -14.39 25.86 -41.52
C GLY A 705 -13.93 26.37 -40.15
N GLY A 706 -13.78 27.68 -39.94
CA GLY A 706 -13.24 28.24 -38.69
C GLY A 706 -11.70 28.20 -38.65
N CYS A 707 -11.12 28.43 -37.47
CA CYS A 707 -9.67 28.47 -37.26
C CYS A 707 -9.21 27.32 -36.37
N MET A 708 -8.10 26.67 -36.74
CA MET A 708 -7.38 25.73 -35.90
C MET A 708 -6.38 26.49 -35.03
N GLU A 709 -6.37 26.19 -33.73
CA GLU A 709 -5.44 26.76 -32.75
C GLU A 709 -4.23 25.83 -32.60
N ASN A 710 -3.06 26.29 -33.04
CA ASN A 710 -1.81 25.54 -32.91
C ASN A 710 -1.13 25.78 -31.55
N CYS A 711 -1.53 26.82 -30.83
CA CYS A 711 -0.99 27.21 -29.53
C CYS A 711 -2.10 27.28 -28.45
N PRO A 712 -2.88 26.20 -28.24
CA PRO A 712 -4.05 26.24 -27.36
C PRO A 712 -3.72 26.58 -25.90
N ASP A 713 -2.48 26.37 -25.47
CA ASP A 713 -2.04 26.59 -24.09
C ASP A 713 -2.01 28.08 -23.70
N TYR A 714 -1.82 28.99 -24.65
CA TYR A 714 -1.69 30.42 -24.37
C TYR A 714 -2.34 31.36 -25.39
N PHE A 715 -2.89 30.85 -26.50
CA PHE A 715 -3.46 31.67 -27.57
C PHE A 715 -4.87 31.23 -27.97
N LYS A 716 -5.77 32.19 -28.22
CA LYS A 716 -7.11 31.95 -28.79
C LYS A 716 -7.31 32.70 -30.10
N CYS A 717 -7.86 31.99 -31.08
CA CYS A 717 -8.02 32.47 -32.45
C CYS A 717 -9.39 33.09 -32.74
N ASP A 718 -10.34 32.99 -31.81
CA ASP A 718 -11.62 33.68 -31.96
C ASP A 718 -11.44 35.21 -31.92
N ASP A 719 -12.03 35.91 -32.90
CA ASP A 719 -11.94 37.37 -33.04
C ASP A 719 -12.60 38.11 -31.88
N THR A 720 -13.47 37.43 -31.12
CA THR A 720 -14.05 37.97 -29.89
C THR A 720 -12.96 38.35 -28.89
N TYR A 721 -11.87 37.59 -28.80
CA TYR A 721 -10.76 37.85 -27.87
C TYR A 721 -9.70 38.80 -28.42
N ASN A 722 -9.91 39.39 -29.61
CA ASN A 722 -8.98 40.38 -30.13
C ASN A 722 -8.86 41.57 -29.16
N PRO A 723 -7.64 42.02 -28.77
CA PRO A 723 -7.48 43.12 -27.82
C PRO A 723 -8.21 44.41 -28.22
N HIS A 724 -8.35 44.64 -29.53
CA HIS A 724 -9.13 45.76 -30.06
C HIS A 724 -10.65 45.59 -29.85
N SER A 725 -11.17 44.36 -29.83
CA SER A 725 -12.58 44.09 -29.50
C SER A 725 -12.87 44.49 -28.06
N LEU A 726 -11.99 44.15 -27.12
CA LEU A 726 -12.11 44.54 -25.71
C LEU A 726 -11.93 46.06 -25.50
N PHE A 727 -11.02 46.69 -26.24
CA PHE A 727 -10.88 48.15 -26.20
C PHE A 727 -12.17 48.89 -26.62
N LYS A 728 -12.90 48.36 -27.60
CA LYS A 728 -14.17 48.95 -28.06
C LYS A 728 -15.27 48.90 -27.00
N THR A 729 -15.24 47.96 -26.05
CA THR A 729 -16.28 47.84 -25.03
C THR A 729 -16.10 48.88 -23.91
N PHE A 730 -14.88 49.37 -23.66
CA PHE A 730 -14.54 50.37 -22.62
C PHE A 730 -14.99 51.82 -22.91
N LYS A 731 -16.10 52.05 -23.63
CA LYS A 731 -16.61 53.38 -24.00
C LYS A 731 -16.65 54.39 -22.82
N SER A 732 -15.60 55.20 -22.64
CA SER A 732 -15.70 56.55 -22.06
C SER A 732 -14.51 57.48 -22.43
N ASN A 733 -14.86 58.61 -23.06
CA ASN A 733 -14.25 59.94 -23.10
C ASN A 733 -12.75 60.21 -23.34
N ASN A 734 -11.85 59.23 -23.53
CA ASN A 734 -10.42 59.50 -23.80
C ASN A 734 -9.85 58.83 -25.07
N THR A 735 -10.69 58.52 -26.06
CA THR A 735 -10.28 57.94 -27.36
C THR A 735 -9.20 58.77 -28.08
N GLU A 736 -9.15 60.08 -27.88
CA GLU A 736 -8.14 60.96 -28.49
C GLU A 736 -6.76 60.86 -27.82
N LYS A 737 -6.69 60.59 -26.50
CA LYS A 737 -5.42 60.47 -25.76
C LYS A 737 -4.75 59.11 -25.97
N PHE A 738 -5.56 58.07 -26.20
CA PHE A 738 -5.11 56.67 -26.18
C PHE A 738 -5.26 55.92 -27.52
N GLY A 739 -6.06 56.40 -28.49
CA GLY A 739 -6.31 55.68 -29.75
C GLY A 739 -5.08 55.50 -30.67
N LYS A 740 -3.96 56.19 -30.42
CA LYS A 740 -2.72 56.04 -31.20
C LYS A 740 -1.94 54.80 -30.75
N GLY A 741 -2.33 53.62 -31.25
CA GLY A 741 -1.52 52.40 -31.10
C GLY A 741 -2.30 51.09 -31.17
N LEU A 742 -3.59 51.10 -30.85
CA LEU A 742 -4.42 49.90 -30.86
C LEU A 742 -5.11 49.72 -32.21
N LYS A 743 -4.61 48.80 -33.04
CA LYS A 743 -5.24 48.43 -34.31
C LYS A 743 -5.89 47.06 -34.19
N LYS A 744 -7.01 46.85 -34.89
CA LYS A 744 -7.56 45.52 -35.07
C LYS A 744 -6.53 44.67 -35.80
N VAL A 745 -6.04 43.63 -35.14
CA VAL A 745 -5.16 42.65 -35.75
C VAL A 745 -6.02 41.71 -36.61
N ASP A 746 -5.75 41.66 -37.91
CA ASP A 746 -6.45 40.78 -38.84
C ASP A 746 -5.81 39.39 -38.86
N LYS A 747 -6.62 38.35 -39.07
CA LYS A 747 -6.15 36.98 -39.28
C LYS A 747 -5.39 36.88 -40.59
N THR A 748 -4.33 36.07 -40.63
CA THR A 748 -3.57 35.80 -41.86
C THR A 748 -4.46 35.16 -42.93
N LEU A 749 -4.11 35.41 -44.20
CA LEU A 749 -4.84 34.92 -45.39
C LEU A 749 -5.16 33.42 -45.30
N PHE A 750 -6.39 33.07 -45.63
CA PHE A 750 -6.87 31.70 -45.62
C PHE A 750 -5.98 30.81 -46.50
N VAL A 751 -5.50 29.70 -45.95
CA VAL A 751 -4.92 28.66 -46.79
C VAL A 751 -6.05 27.80 -47.31
N ASP A 752 -6.12 27.67 -48.62
CA ASP A 752 -7.11 26.84 -49.28
C ASP A 752 -6.98 25.39 -48.78
N HIS A 753 -8.10 24.82 -48.31
CA HIS A 753 -8.17 23.45 -47.84
C HIS A 753 -7.61 22.48 -48.90
N ASP A 754 -7.82 22.81 -50.18
CA ASP A 754 -7.36 22.03 -51.32
C ASP A 754 -5.84 22.07 -51.47
N VAL A 755 -5.18 23.20 -51.17
CA VAL A 755 -3.72 23.35 -51.21
C VAL A 755 -3.04 22.53 -50.11
N LYS A 756 -3.66 22.42 -48.93
CA LYS A 756 -3.16 21.58 -47.84
C LYS A 756 -3.36 20.08 -48.11
N TRP A 757 -4.54 19.69 -48.60
CA TRP A 757 -4.80 18.30 -49.01
C TRP A 757 -3.80 17.83 -50.09
N LEU A 758 -3.54 18.69 -51.08
CA LEU A 758 -2.57 18.44 -52.15
C LEU A 758 -1.13 18.38 -51.63
N SER A 759 -0.74 19.23 -50.67
CA SER A 759 0.62 19.20 -50.11
C SER A 759 0.87 18.01 -49.18
N GLU A 760 -0.08 17.66 -48.32
CA GLU A 760 0.03 16.47 -47.45
C GLU A 760 0.03 15.15 -48.24
N HIS A 761 -0.74 15.07 -49.33
CA HIS A 761 -0.75 13.88 -50.20
C HIS A 761 0.44 13.83 -51.17
N SER A 762 0.94 14.97 -51.65
CA SER A 762 2.11 15.00 -52.56
C SER A 762 3.44 14.72 -51.85
N ILE A 763 3.56 15.07 -50.56
CA ILE A 763 4.73 14.73 -49.74
C ILE A 763 4.76 13.21 -49.43
N LYS A 764 3.60 12.59 -49.13
CA LYS A 764 3.52 11.14 -48.85
C LYS A 764 3.82 10.23 -50.04
N VAL A 765 3.77 10.74 -51.27
CA VAL A 765 4.03 9.95 -52.50
C VAL A 765 5.52 9.97 -52.90
N LYS A 766 6.33 10.91 -52.37
CA LYS A 766 7.77 11.01 -52.71
C LYS A 766 8.71 10.26 -51.77
N GLU A 767 8.26 9.81 -50.61
CA GLU A 767 9.10 9.14 -49.60
C GLU A 767 8.87 7.62 -49.49
N ALA A 768 9.00 6.92 -50.62
CA ALA A 768 9.50 5.55 -50.62
C ALA A 768 10.27 5.38 -51.94
N PRO A 769 11.60 5.12 -51.92
CA PRO A 769 12.10 3.81 -51.44
C PRO A 769 13.54 3.75 -50.82
N LEU A 770 13.78 2.67 -50.05
CA LEU A 770 15.03 1.87 -49.88
C LEU A 770 16.10 2.22 -48.80
N LEU A 771 16.07 1.44 -47.70
CA LEU A 771 17.18 0.89 -46.84
C LEU A 771 17.98 1.89 -45.96
N MET A 772 18.27 1.72 -44.65
CA MET A 772 18.43 0.52 -43.80
C MET A 772 18.07 0.76 -42.30
N LEU A 773 17.35 -0.21 -41.74
CA LEU A 773 17.57 -0.96 -40.49
C LEU A 773 18.70 -0.52 -39.51
N VAL A 774 18.34 0.09 -38.37
CA VAL A 774 18.93 -0.20 -37.04
C VAL A 774 17.84 -0.04 -35.97
N ASN A 775 17.64 -1.10 -35.18
CA ASN A 775 16.70 -1.19 -34.07
C ASN A 775 16.93 -0.12 -32.99
N LYS A 776 15.86 0.55 -32.56
CA LYS A 776 15.75 1.09 -31.20
C LYS A 776 14.33 0.92 -30.69
N ASP A 777 14.25 0.24 -29.56
CA ASP A 777 13.02 -0.23 -28.95
C ASP A 777 12.04 0.88 -28.59
N SER A 778 10.78 0.49 -28.75
CA SER A 778 9.51 1.13 -28.47
C SER A 778 9.44 1.99 -27.20
N TRP A 779 8.99 3.24 -27.37
CA TRP A 779 8.06 3.87 -26.43
C TRP A 779 6.81 4.31 -27.19
N SER A 780 5.66 3.83 -26.70
CA SER A 780 4.33 4.00 -27.25
C SER A 780 3.69 5.30 -26.78
N THR A 781 3.48 6.24 -27.70
CA THR A 781 2.42 7.25 -27.61
C THR A 781 1.12 6.65 -28.17
N PRO A 782 -0.06 6.92 -27.56
CA PRO A 782 -1.33 6.53 -28.14
C PRO A 782 -1.73 7.56 -29.20
N GLU A 783 -1.24 7.38 -30.42
CA GLU A 783 -1.75 8.14 -31.57
C GLU A 783 -3.05 7.48 -32.05
N ASN A 784 -4.18 8.17 -31.84
CA ASN A 784 -5.45 7.84 -32.49
C ASN A 784 -5.35 8.15 -33.99
N SER A 785 -4.59 7.37 -34.74
CA SER A 785 -4.73 7.31 -36.19
C SER A 785 -5.92 6.43 -36.51
N CYS A 786 -6.99 7.00 -37.06
CA CYS A 786 -8.11 6.21 -37.53
C CYS A 786 -7.63 5.31 -38.68
N ASN A 787 -7.41 4.02 -38.40
CA ASN A 787 -7.14 3.06 -39.44
C ASN A 787 -8.42 2.84 -40.26
N LYS A 788 -8.26 2.60 -41.57
CA LYS A 788 -9.31 2.47 -42.61
C LYS A 788 -10.53 1.59 -42.26
N ILE A 789 -10.43 0.78 -41.19
CA ILE A 789 -11.44 -0.17 -40.71
C ILE A 789 -12.36 0.46 -39.63
N THR A 790 -11.91 1.45 -38.85
CA THR A 790 -12.66 1.98 -37.70
C THR A 790 -13.45 3.27 -37.97
N CYS A 791 -13.24 3.91 -39.13
CA CYS A 791 -13.95 5.15 -39.52
C CYS A 791 -15.06 4.92 -40.55
N ASP A 792 -15.17 3.71 -41.10
CA ASP A 792 -16.25 3.38 -42.02
C ASP A 792 -17.45 2.83 -41.23
N PRO A 793 -18.62 3.50 -41.27
CA PRO A 793 -19.82 3.06 -40.57
C PRO A 793 -20.21 1.61 -40.86
N PHE A 794 -19.91 1.11 -42.06
CA PHE A 794 -20.21 -0.26 -42.47
C PHE A 794 -19.37 -1.30 -41.70
N TYR A 795 -18.07 -1.05 -41.55
CA TYR A 795 -17.16 -1.96 -40.85
C TYR A 795 -17.35 -1.94 -39.33
N VAL A 796 -17.70 -0.79 -38.75
CA VAL A 796 -18.03 -0.67 -37.31
C VAL A 796 -19.29 -1.48 -36.97
N VAL A 797 -20.33 -1.38 -37.79
CA VAL A 797 -21.57 -2.17 -37.63
C VAL A 797 -21.32 -3.66 -37.84
N ALA A 798 -20.53 -4.03 -38.85
CA ALA A 798 -20.17 -5.42 -39.11
C ALA A 798 -19.36 -6.04 -37.96
N LEU A 799 -18.36 -5.34 -37.43
CA LEU A 799 -17.55 -5.80 -36.30
C LEU A 799 -18.40 -5.98 -35.03
N GLY A 800 -19.36 -5.08 -34.78
CA GLY A 800 -20.32 -5.22 -33.70
C GLY A 800 -21.21 -6.46 -33.84
N ALA A 801 -21.73 -6.70 -35.06
CA ALA A 801 -22.59 -7.84 -35.33
C ALA A 801 -21.85 -9.19 -35.23
N PHE A 802 -20.64 -9.30 -35.79
CA PHE A 802 -19.83 -10.52 -35.71
C PHE A 802 -19.32 -10.79 -34.29
N GLY A 803 -18.98 -9.74 -33.53
CA GLY A 803 -18.61 -9.86 -32.12
C GLY A 803 -19.74 -10.42 -31.26
N LEU A 804 -20.97 -9.94 -31.44
CA LEU A 804 -22.16 -10.45 -30.74
C LEU A 804 -22.45 -11.91 -31.08
N MET A 805 -22.35 -12.30 -32.35
CA MET A 805 -22.52 -13.71 -32.76
C MET A 805 -21.47 -14.63 -32.12
N GLY A 806 -20.20 -14.20 -32.06
CA GLY A 806 -19.13 -14.96 -31.38
C GLY A 806 -19.41 -15.14 -29.89
N LEU A 807 -19.93 -14.11 -29.22
CA LEU A 807 -20.28 -14.14 -27.80
C LEU A 807 -21.38 -15.18 -27.53
N PHE A 808 -22.44 -15.21 -28.35
CA PHE A 808 -23.53 -16.19 -28.20
C PHE A 808 -23.08 -17.63 -28.45
N LEU A 809 -22.17 -17.86 -29.40
CA LEU A 809 -21.60 -19.20 -29.64
C LEU A 809 -20.77 -19.68 -28.45
N ILE A 810 -19.97 -18.81 -27.85
CA ILE A 810 -19.18 -19.13 -26.65
C ILE A 810 -20.10 -19.45 -25.46
N PHE A 811 -21.15 -18.66 -25.22
CA PHE A 811 -22.14 -18.96 -24.18
C PHE A 811 -22.89 -20.27 -24.42
N PHE A 812 -23.22 -20.59 -25.67
CA PHE A 812 -23.83 -21.87 -26.04
C PHE A 812 -22.90 -23.05 -25.78
N VAL A 813 -21.60 -22.93 -26.10
CA VAL A 813 -20.60 -23.96 -25.80
C VAL A 813 -20.41 -24.12 -24.29
N PHE A 814 -20.31 -23.04 -23.52
CA PHE A 814 -20.20 -23.13 -22.07
C PHE A 814 -21.45 -23.71 -21.40
N TYR A 815 -22.64 -23.41 -21.92
CA TYR A 815 -23.90 -23.98 -21.47
C TYR A 815 -23.99 -25.49 -21.74
N LYS A 816 -23.54 -25.95 -22.92
CA LYS A 816 -23.66 -27.36 -23.35
C LYS A 816 -22.52 -28.25 -22.86
N PHE A 817 -21.32 -27.72 -22.61
CA PHE A 817 -20.10 -28.51 -22.37
C PHE A 817 -19.37 -28.21 -21.05
N THR A 818 -19.91 -27.36 -20.18
CA THR A 818 -19.37 -27.12 -18.83
C THR A 818 -20.38 -27.53 -17.76
N THR A 819 -19.93 -27.96 -16.59
CA THR A 819 -20.73 -28.47 -15.46
C THR A 819 -21.77 -27.48 -14.90
N LEU A 820 -21.88 -26.26 -15.45
CA LEU A 820 -22.86 -25.24 -15.12
C LEU A 820 -24.31 -25.70 -15.34
N GLY A 821 -24.59 -26.54 -16.35
CA GLY A 821 -25.94 -27.10 -16.59
C GLY A 821 -26.44 -28.05 -15.49
N SER A 822 -25.54 -28.76 -14.81
CA SER A 822 -25.89 -29.72 -13.74
C SER A 822 -26.09 -29.07 -12.37
N HIS A 823 -25.64 -27.81 -12.19
CA HIS A 823 -25.55 -27.20 -10.87
C HIS A 823 -26.87 -26.56 -10.38
N PHE A 824 -27.87 -26.42 -11.25
CA PHE A 824 -29.18 -25.87 -10.91
C PHE A 824 -30.18 -26.88 -10.32
N ASN A 825 -29.90 -28.20 -10.36
CA ASN A 825 -30.83 -29.24 -9.89
C ASN A 825 -30.52 -29.88 -8.52
N HIS A 826 -29.45 -29.48 -7.83
CA HIS A 826 -29.14 -30.02 -6.49
C HIS A 826 -28.78 -28.93 -5.47
N ARG A 827 -29.76 -28.08 -5.13
CA ARG A 827 -29.71 -27.20 -3.95
C ARG A 827 -30.68 -27.71 -2.88
N GLY A 828 -30.28 -28.76 -2.16
CA GLY A 828 -31.17 -29.37 -1.17
C GLY A 828 -30.54 -30.15 -0.02
N ALA A 829 -29.22 -30.12 0.22
CA ALA A 829 -28.64 -30.79 1.40
C ALA A 829 -27.18 -30.40 1.71
N ARG A 830 -26.89 -29.15 2.11
CA ARG A 830 -25.54 -28.80 2.64
C ARG A 830 -25.54 -27.52 3.48
N LYS A 831 -26.33 -27.49 4.57
CA LYS A 831 -26.46 -26.30 5.44
C LYS A 831 -25.82 -26.39 6.83
N LYS A 832 -24.92 -27.36 7.11
CA LYS A 832 -24.31 -27.47 8.46
C LYS A 832 -22.78 -27.55 8.57
N LYS A 833 -22.02 -27.45 7.48
CA LYS A 833 -20.54 -27.60 7.51
C LYS A 833 -19.73 -26.36 7.07
N ASN A 834 -20.37 -25.22 6.86
CA ASN A 834 -19.80 -24.05 6.16
C ASN A 834 -19.36 -22.86 7.05
N ARG A 835 -19.02 -23.05 8.34
CA ARG A 835 -18.57 -21.92 9.18
C ARG A 835 -17.08 -21.58 9.06
N PHE A 836 -16.19 -22.58 8.91
CA PHE A 836 -14.74 -22.34 8.82
C PHE A 836 -14.25 -22.01 7.40
N LYS A 837 -14.85 -22.62 6.37
CA LYS A 837 -14.52 -22.29 4.96
C LYS A 837 -14.92 -20.85 4.59
N LYS A 838 -15.89 -20.29 5.32
CA LYS A 838 -16.32 -18.90 5.19
C LYS A 838 -15.27 -17.91 5.70
N LEU A 839 -14.33 -18.30 6.57
CA LEU A 839 -13.22 -17.43 6.97
C LEU A 839 -12.27 -17.23 5.78
N GLN A 840 -11.76 -18.30 5.19
CA GLN A 840 -10.77 -18.22 4.09
C GLN A 840 -11.34 -17.57 2.81
N GLN A 841 -12.64 -17.71 2.56
CA GLN A 841 -13.30 -17.08 1.42
C GLN A 841 -13.63 -15.60 1.67
N LYS A 842 -13.90 -15.19 2.93
CA LYS A 842 -14.00 -13.76 3.29
C LYS A 842 -12.65 -13.05 3.22
N TYR A 843 -11.54 -13.75 3.48
CA TYR A 843 -10.18 -13.20 3.32
C TYR A 843 -9.75 -13.01 1.86
N LEU A 844 -10.52 -13.51 0.88
CA LEU A 844 -10.23 -13.39 -0.56
C LEU A 844 -11.27 -12.55 -1.33
N GLU A 845 -12.49 -12.39 -0.82
CA GLU A 845 -13.54 -11.59 -1.48
C GLU A 845 -13.40 -10.07 -1.22
N ASP A 846 -12.74 -9.63 -0.13
CA ASP A 846 -12.60 -8.19 0.18
C ASP A 846 -11.57 -7.44 -0.72
N ASP A 847 -10.89 -8.12 -1.65
CA ASP A 847 -10.05 -7.50 -2.70
C ASP A 847 -10.76 -7.35 -4.07
N PHE A 848 -12.03 -7.74 -4.19
CA PHE A 848 -12.84 -7.54 -5.41
C PHE A 848 -14.31 -7.21 -5.11
N GLU A 849 -14.62 -6.00 -4.63
CA GLU A 849 -15.94 -5.40 -4.86
C GLU A 849 -15.81 -3.91 -5.22
N PHE A 850 -15.84 -3.63 -6.54
CA PHE A 850 -16.24 -2.34 -7.07
C PHE A 850 -17.78 -2.31 -7.19
N ASN A 851 -18.38 -1.25 -6.64
CA ASN A 851 -19.74 -0.74 -6.82
C ASN A 851 -20.69 -1.49 -7.77
N GLY A 852 -21.55 -2.32 -7.18
CA GLY A 852 -22.89 -2.56 -7.69
C GLY A 852 -23.90 -1.78 -6.86
N THR A 853 -24.37 -0.64 -7.36
CA THR A 853 -25.53 0.07 -6.80
C THR A 853 -26.72 -0.88 -6.69
N ASN A 854 -27.10 -1.25 -5.47
CA ASN A 854 -28.38 -1.90 -5.18
C ASN A 854 -29.50 -0.87 -5.37
N MET A 855 -30.04 -0.78 -6.60
CA MET A 855 -31.35 -0.20 -6.83
C MET A 855 -32.39 -1.11 -6.16
N LYS A 856 -33.00 -0.60 -5.09
CA LYS A 856 -34.19 -1.17 -4.47
C LYS A 856 -35.26 -1.42 -5.54
N ASN A 857 -35.89 -2.58 -5.47
CA ASN A 857 -37.13 -2.94 -6.17
C ASN A 857 -38.14 -1.77 -6.15
N GLN A 858 -38.21 -1.01 -7.24
CA GLN A 858 -39.38 -0.23 -7.62
C GLN A 858 -39.81 -0.68 -9.01
N ARG A 859 -41.01 -1.25 -9.07
CA ARG A 859 -41.70 -1.58 -10.32
C ARG A 859 -42.03 -0.27 -11.04
N ILE A 860 -41.27 0.08 -12.07
CA ILE A 860 -41.68 1.06 -13.05
C ILE A 860 -42.59 0.35 -14.05
N ARG A 861 -43.89 0.65 -14.00
CA ARG A 861 -44.85 0.30 -15.05
C ARG A 861 -44.85 1.42 -16.07
N LEU A 862 -44.32 1.16 -17.26
CA LEU A 862 -44.55 2.01 -18.43
C LEU A 862 -45.63 1.33 -19.27
N ALA A 863 -46.82 1.93 -19.28
CA ALA A 863 -47.89 1.59 -20.21
C ALA A 863 -47.68 2.41 -21.49
N TYR A 864 -47.74 1.74 -22.64
CA TYR A 864 -47.79 2.39 -23.95
C TYR A 864 -49.18 2.97 -24.17
N HIS A 865 -49.26 4.25 -24.57
CA HIS A 865 -50.38 4.75 -25.36
C HIS A 865 -49.85 5.32 -26.67
N GLN A 866 -50.51 4.93 -27.77
CA GLN A 866 -50.41 5.55 -29.08
C GLN A 866 -51.23 6.86 -29.10
N ALA A 867 -50.78 7.77 -29.97
CA ALA A 867 -51.18 9.16 -30.22
C ALA A 867 -50.49 10.21 -29.34
#